data_AF-A0AAJ2IGT4-F1
#
_entry.id   AF-A0AAJ2IGT4-F1
#
_cell.length_a   1.000
_cell.length_b   1.000
_cell.length_c   1.000
_cell.angle_alpha   90.00
_cell.angle_beta   90.00
_cell.angle_gamma   90.00
#
_symmetry.space_group_name_H-M   'P 1'
#
loop_
_entity.id
_entity.type
_entity.pdbx_description
1 polymer ?
#
loop_
_entity_poly.entity_id
_entity_poly.type
_entity_poly.pdbx_seq_one_letter_code
_entity_poly.pdbx_strand_id
1 'polypeptide(L)'
;MPTITFTVDGPAGKGGTARFEPRAMFEADGKLVTSWASPRLVKYTNNTPVSVVLPEGPWKVGGLSGGQPLPIDVGSVNADLKDLIVFNLPPSAPATTLSQAVAAWMDSNVNTEVTEPLVEGILANPESGARAVLDETYGRVWKASTAYAAGDLVLLPAPVNGPGTRNSNGTSRGSFDATEQGLWTPSATATVDGLTDATTVGKAVAKAASAAAARSAIGAVDSAAAAATGVLSFESFGAVGDGAADDTPALLAAVSEGAATGKLVVGSPNAIYRVTQQGTRTFRTGTGSTYTAPYCLSLPANAQIDMRGAVISVPSSFLGIAVCNDHPTAQTDKIEFRGAVIDGGGFNASRGYALVILSGLAAGSKIAMTVRNVSYIGASISWCTKTEIERLHATNIKGQGYMLGNGLSDLNDLCTFGLLTADNIQDFGSFNQPGNGYCIGATRSSINRIIQRNAAGGTKYLKGCDELHTVYSEFDGAVSTGETAYGTANSGTKIQGDDASNKTGRVTFGKIVSRNCVGSGLYVRFAGDTLIDSYVGAKNGRNGTNDDLDLGEFDDLEIGSVKSDSAGLGGFTVGPNAGLVKGGRLTVRNVGDVTAANSYCFTQLTGKLRFSFVELMDNRQTPITSKAIQAPNAVSMVFDNYRSNIGNRVDIRSSLAWLGNPILSTGNAGLTGTVTLANGATQTDVSNANSVSQAVTGGFAEPLFEITPLNAAAQALGVVRCAVPTNFAFRMFHATATGTEVFSYRIVAYVFRTTKPA
;
A
#
# COMPACT_ATOMS: atom_id res chain seq x y z
N MET A 1 10.70 4.80 -36.64
CA MET A 1 10.48 3.78 -35.58
C MET A 1 11.31 2.56 -35.92
N PRO A 2 12.44 2.36 -35.24
CA PRO A 2 13.26 1.17 -35.41
C PRO A 2 12.56 -0.11 -34.96
N THR A 3 13.06 -1.23 -35.49
CA THR A 3 12.78 -2.59 -35.02
C THR A 3 13.90 -3.03 -34.09
N ILE A 4 13.55 -3.42 -32.87
CA ILE A 4 14.48 -3.93 -31.86
C ILE A 4 14.37 -5.45 -31.80
N THR A 5 15.47 -6.16 -32.00
CA THR A 5 15.56 -7.63 -31.97
C THR A 5 16.11 -8.14 -30.65
N PHE A 6 15.63 -9.30 -30.18
CA PHE A 6 16.20 -9.97 -29.01
C PHE A 6 15.93 -11.48 -29.03
N THR A 7 16.82 -12.23 -28.37
CA THR A 7 16.62 -13.63 -28.00
C THR A 7 16.73 -13.73 -26.49
N VAL A 8 15.94 -14.62 -25.87
CA VAL A 8 16.06 -14.91 -24.43
C VAL A 8 16.55 -16.33 -24.29
N ASP A 9 17.73 -16.52 -23.71
CA ASP A 9 18.31 -17.85 -23.57
C ASP A 9 17.69 -18.62 -22.40
N GLY A 10 17.50 -19.92 -22.55
CA GLY A 10 16.98 -20.77 -21.48
C GLY A 10 16.45 -22.13 -21.96
N PRO A 11 15.72 -22.86 -21.11
CA PRO A 11 15.19 -24.17 -21.46
C PRO A 11 14.28 -24.11 -22.69
N ALA A 12 14.56 -24.95 -23.69
CA ALA A 12 13.81 -24.96 -24.95
C ALA A 12 12.31 -25.24 -24.74
N GLY A 13 11.47 -24.55 -25.51
CA GLY A 13 10.00 -24.66 -25.39
C GLY A 13 9.39 -23.99 -24.14
N LYS A 14 10.20 -23.35 -23.29
CA LYS A 14 9.72 -22.36 -22.30
C LYS A 14 9.75 -20.96 -22.92
N GLY A 15 9.07 -20.02 -22.28
CA GLY A 15 8.93 -18.65 -22.77
C GLY A 15 8.25 -17.74 -21.77
N GLY A 16 8.14 -16.46 -22.12
CA GLY A 16 7.61 -15.42 -21.25
C GLY A 16 6.99 -14.26 -22.03
N THR A 17 6.77 -13.14 -21.34
CA THR A 17 6.32 -11.89 -21.96
C THR A 17 7.25 -10.77 -21.53
N ALA A 18 8.01 -10.22 -22.46
CA ALA A 18 8.78 -9.00 -22.26
C ALA A 18 7.82 -7.80 -22.32
N ARG A 19 8.00 -6.84 -21.40
CA ARG A 19 7.19 -5.62 -21.29
C ARG A 19 8.07 -4.40 -21.48
N PHE A 20 7.89 -3.71 -22.60
CA PHE A 20 8.58 -2.45 -22.90
C PHE A 20 7.70 -1.28 -22.49
N GLU A 21 8.24 -0.36 -21.69
CA GLU A 21 7.56 0.84 -21.18
C GLU A 21 8.43 2.08 -21.44
N PRO A 22 7.86 3.24 -21.80
CA PRO A 22 8.59 4.50 -21.80
C PRO A 22 9.11 4.87 -20.40
N ARG A 23 10.28 5.50 -20.31
CA ARG A 23 10.80 6.08 -19.05
C ARG A 23 10.33 7.52 -18.82
N ALA A 24 9.84 8.21 -19.85
CA ALA A 24 9.41 9.62 -19.81
C ALA A 24 8.12 9.85 -20.63
N MET A 25 7.55 11.06 -20.51
CA MET A 25 6.46 11.57 -21.36
C MET A 25 7.03 12.42 -22.50
N PHE A 26 6.38 12.43 -23.66
CA PHE A 26 6.86 13.12 -24.85
C PHE A 26 5.70 13.56 -25.80
N GLU A 27 5.78 14.72 -26.48
CA GLU A 27 5.05 15.00 -27.75
C GLU A 27 5.98 15.81 -28.71
N ALA A 28 5.84 15.83 -30.05
CA ALA A 28 4.79 15.26 -30.91
C ALA A 28 5.28 14.52 -32.19
N ASP A 29 6.55 14.63 -32.56
CA ASP A 29 7.18 14.09 -33.79
C ASP A 29 7.36 12.54 -33.82
N GLY A 30 6.51 11.80 -33.11
CA GLY A 30 6.65 10.36 -32.83
C GLY A 30 6.74 10.03 -31.34
N LYS A 31 6.26 10.93 -30.50
CA LYS A 31 6.54 11.05 -29.07
C LYS A 31 5.29 10.69 -28.21
N LEU A 32 5.46 9.94 -27.12
CA LEU A 32 4.40 9.37 -26.24
C LEU A 32 4.07 10.19 -24.96
N VAL A 33 2.90 10.85 -24.88
CA VAL A 33 2.55 11.77 -23.76
C VAL A 33 2.18 11.11 -22.42
N THR A 34 1.79 9.84 -22.36
CA THR A 34 1.46 9.20 -21.07
C THR A 34 2.03 7.79 -20.92
N SER A 35 2.57 7.48 -19.74
CA SER A 35 3.19 6.19 -19.43
C SER A 35 2.20 5.01 -19.36
N TRP A 36 0.91 5.28 -19.25
CA TRP A 36 -0.14 4.26 -19.10
C TRP A 36 -0.72 3.76 -20.44
N ALA A 37 -0.55 4.49 -21.53
CA ALA A 37 -1.30 4.25 -22.77
C ALA A 37 -0.61 3.35 -23.82
N SER A 38 0.62 2.84 -23.58
CA SER A 38 1.34 2.09 -24.63
C SER A 38 2.45 1.09 -24.24
N PRO A 39 2.37 0.33 -23.13
CA PRO A 39 3.33 -0.77 -22.92
C PRO A 39 3.27 -1.78 -24.09
N ARG A 40 4.42 -2.13 -24.68
CA ARG A 40 4.49 -3.19 -25.70
C ARG A 40 4.75 -4.52 -24.99
N LEU A 41 3.80 -5.43 -25.08
CA LEU A 41 3.90 -6.79 -24.54
C LEU A 41 4.29 -7.74 -25.66
N VAL A 42 5.47 -8.34 -25.53
CA VAL A 42 6.10 -9.17 -26.56
C VAL A 42 6.28 -10.57 -26.00
N LYS A 43 5.50 -11.54 -26.49
CA LYS A 43 5.68 -12.94 -26.12
C LYS A 43 6.94 -13.48 -26.78
N TYR A 44 7.77 -14.17 -26.00
CA TYR A 44 8.97 -14.85 -26.51
C TYR A 44 8.97 -16.32 -26.14
N THR A 45 9.62 -17.13 -26.98
CA THR A 45 10.03 -18.50 -26.67
C THR A 45 11.55 -18.49 -26.54
N ASN A 46 12.08 -19.23 -25.57
CA ASN A 46 13.51 -19.24 -25.30
C ASN A 46 14.29 -19.77 -26.52
N ASN A 47 15.47 -19.19 -26.76
CA ASN A 47 16.37 -19.50 -27.88
C ASN A 47 15.77 -19.23 -29.28
N THR A 48 14.69 -18.46 -29.37
CA THR A 48 14.09 -18.01 -30.63
C THR A 48 14.15 -16.47 -30.73
N PRO A 49 14.66 -15.89 -31.83
CA PRO A 49 14.64 -14.45 -32.05
C PRO A 49 13.22 -13.87 -32.12
N VAL A 50 13.01 -12.71 -31.50
CA VAL A 50 11.76 -11.96 -31.49
C VAL A 50 12.05 -10.47 -31.71
N SER A 51 11.08 -9.74 -32.26
CA SER A 51 11.24 -8.32 -32.59
C SER A 51 10.10 -7.46 -32.00
N VAL A 52 10.40 -6.19 -31.73
CA VAL A 52 9.42 -5.17 -31.33
C VAL A 52 9.72 -3.85 -32.02
N VAL A 53 8.70 -3.16 -32.53
CA VAL A 53 8.84 -1.81 -33.11
C VAL A 53 8.58 -0.78 -32.02
N LEU A 54 9.55 0.12 -31.79
CA LEU A 54 9.49 1.15 -30.77
C LEU A 54 9.73 2.54 -31.39
N PRO A 55 9.04 3.58 -30.92
CA PRO A 55 9.47 4.98 -31.06
C PRO A 55 10.86 5.24 -30.46
N GLU A 56 11.53 6.27 -30.99
CA GLU A 56 12.82 6.74 -30.48
C GLU A 56 12.69 7.32 -29.05
N GLY A 57 13.79 7.26 -28.29
CA GLY A 57 13.91 7.81 -26.94
C GLY A 57 14.07 6.77 -25.82
N PRO A 58 14.00 7.21 -24.55
CA PRO A 58 14.20 6.35 -23.39
C PRO A 58 13.04 5.39 -23.05
N TRP A 59 13.36 4.09 -23.06
CA TRP A 59 12.48 2.98 -22.68
C TRP A 59 13.07 2.16 -21.52
N LYS A 60 12.31 1.21 -21.00
CA LYS A 60 12.78 0.15 -20.09
C LYS A 60 12.09 -1.16 -20.46
N VAL A 61 12.77 -2.29 -20.24
CA VAL A 61 12.26 -3.64 -20.51
C VAL A 61 12.21 -4.48 -19.23
N GLY A 62 11.03 -5.03 -18.91
CA GLY A 62 10.82 -5.99 -17.83
C GLY A 62 10.31 -7.34 -18.36
N GLY A 63 10.16 -8.34 -17.49
CA GLY A 63 9.65 -9.67 -17.89
C GLY A 63 10.70 -10.58 -18.56
N LEU A 64 11.95 -10.14 -18.60
CA LEU A 64 13.14 -10.98 -18.73
C LEU A 64 13.48 -11.49 -17.31
N SER A 65 13.84 -12.77 -17.20
CA SER A 65 13.88 -13.57 -15.95
C SER A 65 14.22 -12.82 -14.65
N GLY A 66 13.21 -12.58 -13.80
CA GLY A 66 13.37 -12.29 -12.36
C GLY A 66 13.93 -10.92 -11.94
N GLY A 67 14.39 -10.08 -12.86
CA GLY A 67 15.07 -8.83 -12.55
C GLY A 67 14.17 -7.59 -12.43
N GLN A 68 14.75 -6.49 -11.93
CA GLN A 68 14.22 -5.14 -12.12
C GLN A 68 14.21 -4.78 -13.62
N PRO A 69 13.30 -3.90 -14.10
CA PRO A 69 13.28 -3.48 -15.50
C PRO A 69 14.59 -2.80 -15.91
N LEU A 70 15.22 -3.28 -16.99
CA LEU A 70 16.46 -2.73 -17.53
C LEU A 70 16.17 -1.46 -18.35
N PRO A 71 16.86 -0.34 -18.11
CA PRO A 71 16.73 0.87 -18.93
C PRO A 71 17.42 0.68 -20.28
N ILE A 72 16.77 1.14 -21.34
CA ILE A 72 17.30 1.13 -22.70
C ILE A 72 17.07 2.50 -23.38
N ASP A 73 17.88 2.84 -24.38
CA ASP A 73 17.67 4.03 -25.21
C ASP A 73 17.54 3.64 -26.69
N VAL A 74 16.41 3.98 -27.30
CA VAL A 74 16.06 3.59 -28.67
C VAL A 74 16.44 4.71 -29.64
N GLY A 75 17.46 4.47 -30.48
CA GLY A 75 17.90 5.40 -31.54
C GLY A 75 17.08 5.27 -32.83
N SER A 76 17.49 5.98 -33.89
CA SER A 76 16.74 6.02 -35.16
C SER A 76 16.90 4.80 -36.08
N VAL A 77 17.76 3.84 -35.73
CA VAL A 77 18.10 2.64 -36.52
C VAL A 77 17.72 1.35 -35.80
N ASN A 78 17.50 0.27 -36.57
CA ASN A 78 17.27 -1.06 -36.01
C ASN A 78 18.50 -1.53 -35.22
N ALA A 79 18.29 -2.23 -34.10
CA ALA A 79 19.35 -2.67 -33.20
C ALA A 79 18.94 -3.93 -32.40
N ASP A 80 19.91 -4.70 -31.90
CA ASP A 80 19.62 -5.71 -30.88
C ASP A 80 19.40 -5.03 -29.51
N LEU A 81 18.47 -5.56 -28.72
CA LEU A 81 18.11 -5.05 -27.40
C LEU A 81 19.32 -4.91 -26.47
N LYS A 82 20.27 -5.85 -26.56
CA LYS A 82 21.50 -5.89 -25.76
C LYS A 82 22.37 -4.65 -25.95
N ASP A 83 22.38 -4.08 -27.16
CA ASP A 83 23.22 -2.95 -27.56
C ASP A 83 22.60 -1.61 -27.12
N LEU A 84 21.33 -1.63 -26.71
CA LEU A 84 20.58 -0.48 -26.21
C LEU A 84 20.57 -0.35 -24.69
N ILE A 85 21.11 -1.32 -23.94
CA ILE A 85 21.06 -1.34 -22.47
C ILE A 85 22.00 -0.29 -21.87
N VAL A 86 21.48 0.54 -20.98
CA VAL A 86 22.24 1.62 -20.34
C VAL A 86 22.62 1.23 -18.91
N PHE A 87 23.91 0.98 -18.66
CA PHE A 87 24.43 0.65 -17.34
C PHE A 87 25.11 1.86 -16.66
N ASN A 88 24.51 2.38 -15.58
CA ASN A 88 25.14 3.26 -14.57
C ASN A 88 26.04 4.42 -15.06
N LEU A 89 25.79 4.99 -16.23
CA LEU A 89 26.49 6.19 -16.70
C LEU A 89 25.87 7.48 -16.13
N PRO A 90 26.69 8.46 -15.71
CA PRO A 90 26.19 9.81 -15.41
C PRO A 90 25.54 10.45 -16.65
N PRO A 91 24.53 11.33 -16.49
CA PRO A 91 23.83 11.98 -17.62
C PRO A 91 24.71 12.86 -18.54
N SER A 92 25.97 13.10 -18.16
CA SER A 92 26.96 13.92 -18.87
C SER A 92 28.04 13.11 -19.59
N ALA A 93 27.96 11.78 -19.62
CA ALA A 93 28.92 10.94 -20.35
C ALA A 93 28.83 11.21 -21.87
N PRO A 94 29.94 11.51 -22.57
CA PRO A 94 29.94 11.67 -24.02
C PRO A 94 29.48 10.40 -24.74
N ALA A 95 28.88 10.56 -25.92
CA ALA A 95 28.22 9.48 -26.68
C ALA A 95 29.17 8.47 -27.37
N THR A 96 30.30 8.15 -26.75
CA THR A 96 31.11 6.97 -27.05
C THR A 96 31.06 6.05 -25.84
N THR A 97 30.26 4.98 -25.95
CA THR A 97 30.00 4.09 -24.82
C THR A 97 31.18 3.17 -24.56
N LEU A 98 31.32 2.70 -23.32
CA LEU A 98 32.28 1.66 -22.95
C LEU A 98 32.14 0.41 -23.86
N SER A 99 30.92 0.11 -24.32
CA SER A 99 30.64 -0.97 -25.28
C SER A 99 31.25 -0.74 -26.67
N GLN A 100 31.42 0.50 -27.16
CA GLN A 100 32.13 0.77 -28.41
C GLN A 100 33.64 0.59 -28.27
N ALA A 101 34.21 0.96 -27.11
CA ALA A 101 35.63 0.69 -26.81
C ALA A 101 35.90 -0.82 -26.68
N VAL A 102 35.00 -1.57 -26.05
CA VAL A 102 35.07 -3.04 -25.98
C VAL A 102 34.86 -3.67 -27.37
N ALA A 103 33.96 -3.15 -28.21
CA ALA A 103 33.78 -3.65 -29.58
C ALA A 103 35.05 -3.47 -30.43
N ALA A 104 35.69 -2.29 -30.39
CA ALA A 104 36.95 -2.05 -31.10
C ALA A 104 38.10 -2.94 -30.59
N TRP A 105 38.10 -3.31 -29.30
CA TRP A 105 39.05 -4.27 -28.72
C TRP A 105 38.77 -5.72 -29.17
N MET A 106 37.49 -6.11 -29.25
CA MET A 106 37.08 -7.44 -29.74
C MET A 106 37.40 -7.63 -31.23
N ASP A 107 37.16 -6.62 -32.06
CA ASP A 107 37.48 -6.62 -33.50
C ASP A 107 39.00 -6.72 -33.77
N SER A 108 39.84 -6.33 -32.79
CA SER A 108 41.30 -6.44 -32.87
C SER A 108 41.89 -7.68 -32.18
N ASN A 109 41.10 -8.46 -31.42
CA ASN A 109 41.57 -9.60 -30.61
C ASN A 109 40.67 -10.84 -30.75
N VAL A 110 40.42 -11.23 -32.01
CA VAL A 110 39.55 -12.36 -32.39
C VAL A 110 39.93 -13.65 -31.65
N ASN A 111 38.95 -14.28 -30.99
CA ASN A 111 39.01 -15.50 -30.15
C ASN A 111 39.31 -15.34 -28.64
N THR A 112 39.10 -14.17 -28.04
CA THR A 112 39.18 -14.01 -26.57
C THR A 112 37.79 -13.79 -25.96
N GLU A 113 37.35 -14.68 -25.06
CA GLU A 113 36.05 -14.57 -24.37
C GLU A 113 36.15 -13.61 -23.17
N VAL A 114 35.25 -12.62 -23.10
CA VAL A 114 35.24 -11.64 -22.01
C VAL A 114 34.59 -12.26 -20.77
N THR A 115 35.42 -12.58 -19.78
CA THR A 115 35.01 -13.22 -18.53
C THR A 115 35.29 -12.30 -17.33
N GLU A 116 34.59 -12.46 -16.20
CA GLU A 116 34.85 -11.69 -14.95
C GLU A 116 36.36 -11.66 -14.56
N PRO A 117 37.10 -12.78 -14.62
CA PRO A 117 38.55 -12.81 -14.39
C PRO A 117 39.38 -11.89 -15.30
N LEU A 118 38.89 -11.53 -16.50
CA LEU A 118 39.58 -10.58 -17.38
C LEU A 118 39.50 -9.15 -16.83
N VAL A 119 38.34 -8.76 -16.31
CA VAL A 119 38.11 -7.43 -15.71
C VAL A 119 38.88 -7.32 -14.38
N GLU A 120 38.83 -8.35 -13.53
CA GLU A 120 39.66 -8.41 -12.32
C GLU A 120 41.15 -8.43 -12.67
N GLY A 121 41.58 -9.13 -13.73
CA GLY A 121 42.97 -9.17 -14.19
C GLY A 121 43.51 -7.81 -14.64
N ILE A 122 42.70 -6.99 -15.31
CA ILE A 122 43.04 -5.61 -15.73
C ILE A 122 43.20 -4.66 -14.52
N LEU A 123 42.47 -4.92 -13.43
CA LEU A 123 42.54 -4.16 -12.18
C LEU A 123 43.67 -4.64 -11.26
N ALA A 124 43.95 -5.95 -11.24
CA ALA A 124 44.94 -6.57 -10.35
C ALA A 124 46.36 -6.55 -10.91
N ASN A 125 46.56 -6.57 -12.24
CA ASN A 125 47.88 -6.48 -12.86
C ASN A 125 47.98 -5.27 -13.81
N PRO A 126 48.65 -4.17 -13.38
CA PRO A 126 48.83 -2.98 -14.21
C PRO A 126 49.77 -3.19 -15.42
N GLU A 127 50.53 -4.29 -15.47
CA GLU A 127 51.37 -4.66 -16.63
C GLU A 127 50.70 -5.69 -17.56
N SER A 128 49.41 -5.99 -17.37
CA SER A 128 48.70 -6.93 -18.25
C SER A 128 48.59 -6.40 -19.68
N GLY A 129 48.69 -7.29 -20.68
CA GLY A 129 48.58 -6.92 -22.09
C GLY A 129 47.25 -6.23 -22.44
N ALA A 130 46.16 -6.62 -21.79
CA ALA A 130 44.86 -5.97 -21.93
C ALA A 130 44.88 -4.52 -21.39
N ARG A 131 45.55 -4.27 -20.25
CA ARG A 131 45.75 -2.92 -19.72
C ARG A 131 46.63 -2.08 -20.64
N ALA A 132 47.71 -2.65 -21.18
CA ALA A 132 48.60 -1.96 -22.12
C ALA A 132 47.88 -1.48 -23.38
N VAL A 133 46.97 -2.30 -23.95
CA VAL A 133 46.15 -1.92 -25.12
C VAL A 133 45.12 -0.84 -24.76
N LEU A 134 44.50 -0.92 -23.57
CA LEU A 134 43.58 0.12 -23.09
C LEU A 134 44.31 1.46 -22.86
N ASP A 135 45.47 1.44 -22.22
CA ASP A 135 46.29 2.64 -21.97
C ASP A 135 46.89 3.22 -23.29
N GLU A 136 47.10 2.40 -24.32
CA GLU A 136 47.46 2.86 -25.67
C GLU A 136 46.29 3.55 -26.40
N THR A 137 45.05 3.14 -26.10
CA THR A 137 43.83 3.61 -26.77
C THR A 137 43.17 4.82 -26.08
N TYR A 138 43.16 4.87 -24.74
CA TYR A 138 42.38 5.85 -23.97
C TYR A 138 43.15 7.12 -23.55
N GLY A 139 44.44 7.20 -23.89
CA GLY A 139 45.28 8.37 -23.64
C GLY A 139 46.73 7.95 -23.38
N ARG A 140 47.54 7.92 -24.45
CA ARG A 140 48.96 7.54 -24.39
C ARG A 140 49.65 8.24 -23.21
N VAL A 141 50.14 7.50 -22.23
CA VAL A 141 50.98 8.10 -21.19
C VAL A 141 52.34 8.44 -21.79
N TRP A 142 52.97 9.54 -21.35
CA TRP A 142 54.36 9.83 -21.71
C TRP A 142 55.26 8.70 -21.24
N LYS A 143 56.10 8.19 -22.13
CA LYS A 143 57.09 7.15 -21.89
C LYS A 143 58.46 7.70 -22.24
N ALA A 144 59.48 7.30 -21.50
CA ALA A 144 60.87 7.64 -21.79
C ALA A 144 61.33 6.99 -23.10
N SER A 145 62.30 7.62 -23.79
CA SER A 145 62.93 7.08 -25.02
C SER A 145 61.96 6.64 -26.12
N THR A 146 60.79 7.28 -26.20
CA THR A 146 59.67 6.92 -27.10
C THR A 146 59.52 7.99 -28.19
N ALA A 147 59.33 7.58 -29.43
CA ALA A 147 59.12 8.51 -30.54
C ALA A 147 57.71 9.13 -30.49
N TYR A 148 57.64 10.45 -30.55
CA TYR A 148 56.39 11.21 -30.62
C TYR A 148 56.38 12.13 -31.84
N ALA A 149 55.24 12.20 -32.53
CA ALA A 149 54.97 13.19 -33.56
C ALA A 149 54.53 14.52 -32.94
N ALA A 150 54.77 15.63 -33.64
CA ALA A 150 54.18 16.92 -33.30
C ALA A 150 52.65 16.81 -33.33
N GLY A 151 51.98 17.28 -32.28
CA GLY A 151 50.55 17.09 -32.12
C GLY A 151 50.13 15.82 -31.35
N ASP A 152 51.05 14.90 -31.02
CA ASP A 152 50.73 13.76 -30.15
C ASP A 152 50.28 14.26 -28.76
N LEU A 153 49.07 13.90 -28.35
CA LEU A 153 48.51 14.17 -27.03
C LEU A 153 48.86 13.02 -26.09
N VAL A 154 49.49 13.35 -24.95
CA VAL A 154 49.87 12.36 -23.92
C VAL A 154 49.56 12.84 -22.51
N LEU A 155 49.43 11.92 -21.55
CA LEU A 155 49.46 12.25 -20.13
C LEU A 155 50.90 12.47 -19.65
N LEU A 156 51.20 13.69 -19.20
CA LEU A 156 52.53 14.11 -18.76
C LEU A 156 52.75 13.86 -17.25
N PRO A 157 53.94 13.38 -16.82
CA PRO A 157 54.28 13.19 -15.42
C PRO A 157 54.34 14.50 -14.60
N ALA A 158 54.60 14.37 -13.30
CA ALA A 158 54.93 15.50 -12.44
C ALA A 158 56.14 16.28 -13.01
N PRO A 159 56.14 17.63 -12.93
CA PRO A 159 55.20 18.48 -12.19
C PRO A 159 53.90 18.82 -12.95
N VAL A 160 53.74 18.41 -14.21
CA VAL A 160 52.55 18.77 -15.02
C VAL A 160 51.31 18.00 -14.58
N ASN A 161 51.44 16.68 -14.33
CA ASN A 161 50.35 15.82 -13.85
C ASN A 161 49.03 15.95 -14.64
N GLY A 162 49.13 16.00 -15.97
CA GLY A 162 47.99 16.30 -16.83
C GLY A 162 48.29 16.10 -18.31
N PRO A 163 47.29 16.20 -19.19
CA PRO A 163 47.47 16.06 -20.62
C PRO A 163 48.39 17.15 -21.20
N GLY A 164 49.14 16.82 -22.24
CA GLY A 164 49.87 17.81 -23.03
C GLY A 164 50.28 17.29 -24.40
N THR A 165 50.50 18.25 -25.30
CA THR A 165 50.67 18.00 -26.73
C THR A 165 52.13 18.22 -27.13
N ARG A 166 52.70 17.31 -27.93
CA ARG A 166 54.10 17.42 -28.37
C ARG A 166 54.29 18.61 -29.31
N ASN A 167 55.27 19.46 -29.02
CA ASN A 167 55.55 20.68 -29.81
C ASN A 167 56.25 20.39 -31.15
N SER A 168 57.02 19.29 -31.23
CA SER A 168 57.77 18.91 -32.43
C SER A 168 58.09 17.40 -32.46
N ASN A 169 58.21 16.84 -33.68
CA ASN A 169 58.60 15.44 -33.88
C ASN A 169 59.92 15.14 -33.15
N GLY A 170 59.97 14.06 -32.38
CA GLY A 170 61.22 13.59 -31.78
C GLY A 170 61.02 12.50 -30.73
N THR A 171 62.11 11.84 -30.37
CA THR A 171 62.14 10.89 -29.25
C THR A 171 62.15 11.65 -27.92
N SER A 172 61.33 11.23 -26.97
CA SER A 172 61.37 11.73 -25.59
C SER A 172 62.68 11.34 -24.89
N ARG A 173 63.10 12.16 -23.92
CA ARG A 173 64.30 11.92 -23.12
C ARG A 173 64.12 10.71 -22.19
N GLY A 174 65.22 10.27 -21.57
CA GLY A 174 65.22 9.18 -20.58
C GLY A 174 64.43 9.50 -19.28
N SER A 175 64.11 10.78 -19.06
CA SER A 175 63.39 11.28 -17.89
C SER A 175 62.57 12.52 -18.25
N PHE A 176 61.42 12.70 -17.60
CA PHE A 176 60.59 13.90 -17.74
C PHE A 176 61.16 15.05 -16.88
N ASP A 177 62.23 15.66 -17.36
CA ASP A 177 62.87 16.84 -16.75
C ASP A 177 62.30 18.15 -17.34
N ALA A 178 62.73 19.31 -16.83
CA ALA A 178 62.27 20.62 -17.32
C ALA A 178 62.61 20.89 -18.80
N THR A 179 63.64 20.21 -19.36
CA THR A 179 63.97 20.30 -20.79
C THR A 179 63.01 19.47 -21.63
N GLU A 180 62.71 18.24 -21.19
CA GLU A 180 61.65 17.41 -21.80
C GLU A 180 60.30 18.13 -21.73
N GLN A 181 59.93 18.69 -20.56
CA GLN A 181 58.70 19.44 -20.35
C GLN A 181 58.53 20.59 -21.35
N GLY A 182 59.61 21.31 -21.70
CA GLY A 182 59.58 22.38 -22.70
C GLY A 182 59.32 21.92 -24.14
N LEU A 183 59.43 20.61 -24.42
CA LEU A 183 59.06 20.01 -25.71
C LEU A 183 57.56 19.66 -25.79
N TRP A 184 56.81 19.88 -24.72
CA TRP A 184 55.36 19.72 -24.66
C TRP A 184 54.69 21.06 -24.37
N THR A 185 53.50 21.26 -24.92
CA THR A 185 52.57 22.27 -24.42
C THR A 185 51.64 21.55 -23.46
N PRO A 186 51.71 21.79 -22.14
CA PRO A 186 50.69 21.32 -21.22
C PRO A 186 49.33 21.80 -21.72
N SER A 187 48.41 20.86 -21.96
CA SER A 187 47.01 21.23 -22.07
C SER A 187 46.64 21.73 -20.67
N ALA A 188 46.35 23.03 -20.55
CA ALA A 188 46.06 23.64 -19.26
C ALA A 188 45.06 22.76 -18.51
N THR A 189 45.39 22.39 -17.27
CA THR A 189 44.48 21.64 -16.38
C THR A 189 43.12 22.27 -16.48
N ALA A 190 42.09 21.46 -16.74
CA ALA A 190 40.75 21.96 -16.94
C ALA A 190 40.16 22.58 -15.66
N THR A 191 40.50 23.85 -15.40
CA THR A 191 39.43 24.85 -15.25
C THR A 191 38.52 24.66 -16.45
N VAL A 192 37.20 24.65 -16.24
CA VAL A 192 36.23 24.09 -17.19
C VAL A 192 36.00 25.04 -18.39
N ASP A 193 37.06 25.28 -19.17
CA ASP A 193 37.13 26.13 -20.35
C ASP A 193 36.86 25.32 -21.63
N GLY A 194 35.96 24.34 -21.52
CA GLY A 194 35.02 23.97 -22.56
C GLY A 194 33.65 24.64 -22.37
N LEU A 195 33.38 25.23 -21.19
CA LEU A 195 32.17 25.99 -20.90
C LEU A 195 32.33 27.48 -21.20
N THR A 196 32.91 27.81 -22.36
CA THR A 196 32.36 28.92 -23.17
C THR A 196 31.05 28.47 -23.83
N ASP A 197 30.18 27.82 -23.06
CA ASP A 197 28.82 27.60 -23.46
C ASP A 197 28.19 28.98 -23.61
N ALA A 198 27.61 29.24 -24.79
CA ALA A 198 26.99 30.52 -25.09
C ALA A 198 25.74 30.76 -24.24
N THR A 199 25.27 29.74 -23.50
CA THR A 199 24.25 29.89 -22.47
C THR A 199 24.59 30.95 -21.43
N THR A 200 23.54 31.47 -20.82
CA THR A 200 23.61 32.49 -19.78
C THR A 200 24.32 31.97 -18.52
N VAL A 201 24.27 30.65 -18.24
CA VAL A 201 24.85 30.03 -17.04
C VAL A 201 26.38 30.10 -17.06
N GLY A 202 27.01 29.67 -18.17
CA GLY A 202 28.48 29.74 -18.33
C GLY A 202 29.00 31.17 -18.16
N LYS A 203 28.32 32.15 -18.77
CA LYS A 203 28.64 33.58 -18.66
C LYS A 203 28.49 34.15 -17.25
N ALA A 204 27.59 33.61 -16.43
CA ALA A 204 27.36 34.05 -15.06
C ALA A 204 28.40 33.44 -14.09
N VAL A 205 28.72 32.15 -14.26
CA VAL A 205 29.79 31.46 -13.52
C VAL A 205 31.15 32.11 -13.80
N ALA A 206 31.47 32.39 -15.07
CA ALA A 206 32.74 33.00 -15.49
C ALA A 206 32.98 34.42 -14.92
N LYS A 207 31.95 35.10 -14.41
CA LYS A 207 32.05 36.42 -13.77
C LYS A 207 32.12 36.37 -12.24
N ALA A 208 31.96 35.20 -11.63
CA ALA A 208 31.86 35.07 -10.18
C ALA A 208 33.25 35.06 -9.52
N ALA A 209 33.45 35.93 -8.53
CA ALA A 209 34.71 36.04 -7.78
C ALA A 209 34.95 34.91 -6.75
N SER A 210 33.99 34.00 -6.54
CA SER A 210 34.10 32.88 -5.61
C SER A 210 33.09 31.78 -5.92
N ALA A 211 33.27 30.58 -5.36
CA ALA A 211 32.31 29.48 -5.50
C ALA A 211 30.92 29.78 -4.91
N ALA A 212 30.84 30.64 -3.88
CA ALA A 212 29.56 31.11 -3.34
C ALA A 212 28.88 32.09 -4.32
N ALA A 213 29.63 33.06 -4.84
CA ALA A 213 29.13 33.97 -5.87
C ALA A 213 28.72 33.22 -7.15
N ALA A 214 29.40 32.13 -7.51
CA ALA A 214 29.05 31.30 -8.66
C ALA A 214 27.72 30.59 -8.45
N ARG A 215 27.44 30.05 -7.26
CA ARG A 215 26.13 29.46 -6.93
C ARG A 215 25.02 30.50 -6.99
N SER A 216 25.22 31.70 -6.42
CA SER A 216 24.25 32.80 -6.54
C SER A 216 24.04 33.26 -7.99
N ALA A 217 25.11 33.28 -8.80
CA ALA A 217 25.04 33.65 -10.21
C ALA A 217 24.33 32.61 -11.07
N ILE A 218 24.51 31.30 -10.80
CA ILE A 218 23.74 30.21 -11.43
C ILE A 218 22.26 30.36 -11.07
N GLY A 219 21.93 30.52 -9.78
CA GLY A 219 20.55 30.72 -9.34
C GLY A 219 19.89 31.94 -9.98
N ALA A 220 20.62 33.04 -10.17
CA ALA A 220 20.14 34.22 -10.89
C ALA A 220 19.89 33.97 -12.40
N VAL A 221 20.62 33.03 -13.02
CA VAL A 221 20.36 32.64 -14.42
C VAL A 221 19.16 31.70 -14.52
N ASP A 222 19.04 30.72 -13.62
CA ASP A 222 17.87 29.85 -13.57
C ASP A 222 16.61 30.67 -13.27
N SER A 223 16.72 31.74 -12.46
CA SER A 223 15.67 32.75 -12.26
C SER A 223 15.26 33.45 -13.56
N ALA A 224 16.23 33.83 -14.40
CA ALA A 224 15.97 34.50 -15.68
C ALA A 224 15.41 33.54 -16.75
N ALA A 225 15.85 32.28 -16.75
CA ALA A 225 15.29 31.23 -17.60
C ALA A 225 13.86 30.88 -17.16
N ALA A 226 13.60 30.76 -15.84
CA ALA A 226 12.27 30.57 -15.27
C ALA A 226 11.31 31.69 -15.72
N ALA A 227 11.76 32.95 -15.63
CA ALA A 227 11.00 34.11 -16.11
C ALA A 227 10.63 34.03 -17.60
N ALA A 228 11.48 33.47 -18.45
CA ALA A 228 11.17 33.23 -19.87
C ALA A 228 10.20 32.05 -20.10
N THR A 229 10.15 31.08 -19.17
CA THR A 229 9.22 29.93 -19.23
C THR A 229 7.87 30.15 -18.53
N GLY A 230 7.65 31.33 -17.93
CA GLY A 230 6.41 31.62 -17.17
C GLY A 230 6.35 30.96 -15.78
N VAL A 231 7.50 30.55 -15.24
CA VAL A 231 7.64 29.89 -13.94
C VAL A 231 8.40 30.82 -12.99
N LEU A 232 8.11 30.73 -11.70
CA LEU A 232 8.83 31.41 -10.62
C LEU A 232 9.56 30.35 -9.76
N SER A 233 10.73 30.68 -9.22
CA SER A 233 11.45 29.85 -8.24
C SER A 233 11.39 30.50 -6.85
N PHE A 234 11.66 29.78 -5.78
CA PHE A 234 11.83 30.44 -4.47
C PHE A 234 13.15 31.21 -4.38
N GLU A 235 14.17 30.69 -5.06
CA GLU A 235 15.54 31.21 -5.14
C GLU A 235 15.57 32.58 -5.84
N SER A 236 14.70 32.81 -6.84
CA SER A 236 14.52 34.13 -7.47
C SER A 236 14.00 35.21 -6.51
N PHE A 237 13.49 34.83 -5.34
CA PHE A 237 13.07 35.73 -4.25
C PHE A 237 14.00 35.66 -3.03
N GLY A 238 15.17 35.01 -3.17
CA GLY A 238 16.21 34.97 -2.15
C GLY A 238 16.18 33.75 -1.21
N ALA A 239 15.39 32.72 -1.51
CA ALA A 239 15.47 31.47 -0.75
C ALA A 239 16.83 30.78 -0.98
N VAL A 240 17.37 30.18 0.07
CA VAL A 240 18.64 29.45 0.08
C VAL A 240 18.40 27.94 0.03
N GLY A 241 17.38 27.45 0.74
CA GLY A 241 17.01 26.03 0.73
C GLY A 241 18.05 25.08 1.34
N ASP A 242 18.90 25.56 2.25
CA ASP A 242 19.98 24.80 2.91
C ASP A 242 19.57 24.17 4.25
N GLY A 243 18.32 24.37 4.69
CA GLY A 243 17.79 23.94 5.98
C GLY A 243 18.27 24.75 7.18
N ALA A 244 19.08 25.79 6.97
CA ALA A 244 19.68 26.62 8.01
C ALA A 244 19.20 28.08 7.97
N ALA A 245 19.13 28.69 6.78
CA ALA A 245 18.58 30.02 6.55
C ALA A 245 17.08 30.10 6.92
N ASP A 246 16.54 31.30 7.07
CA ASP A 246 15.09 31.49 7.18
C ASP A 246 14.53 31.88 5.81
N ASP A 247 13.94 30.91 5.13
CA ASP A 247 13.39 31.07 3.79
C ASP A 247 11.95 31.62 3.79
N THR A 248 11.31 31.79 4.96
CA THR A 248 9.92 32.27 5.08
C THR A 248 9.63 33.52 4.22
N PRO A 249 10.44 34.61 4.25
CA PRO A 249 10.15 35.81 3.47
C PRO A 249 10.19 35.57 1.96
N ALA A 250 11.14 34.77 1.48
CA ALA A 250 11.30 34.45 0.07
C ALA A 250 10.17 33.55 -0.45
N LEU A 251 9.77 32.53 0.34
CA LEU A 251 8.65 31.66 0.00
C LEU A 251 7.35 32.45 -0.10
N LEU A 252 7.06 33.33 0.86
CA LEU A 252 5.86 34.17 0.84
C LEU A 252 5.86 35.10 -0.37
N ALA A 253 6.97 35.78 -0.66
CA ALA A 253 7.07 36.69 -1.81
C ALA A 253 6.85 35.96 -3.15
N ALA A 254 7.49 34.81 -3.34
CA ALA A 254 7.33 33.99 -4.55
C ALA A 254 5.88 33.49 -4.72
N VAL A 255 5.26 33.02 -3.64
CA VAL A 255 3.87 32.53 -3.63
C VAL A 255 2.87 33.64 -3.91
N SER A 256 3.04 34.83 -3.32
CA SER A 256 2.19 35.99 -3.59
C SER A 256 2.32 36.46 -5.05
N GLU A 257 3.53 36.56 -5.60
CA GLU A 257 3.74 36.94 -7.00
C GLU A 257 3.17 35.88 -7.96
N GLY A 258 3.35 34.58 -7.65
CA GLY A 258 2.79 33.48 -8.44
C GLY A 258 1.26 33.52 -8.50
N ALA A 259 0.60 33.73 -7.35
CA ALA A 259 -0.85 33.88 -7.29
C ALA A 259 -1.35 35.16 -8.00
N ALA A 260 -0.64 36.29 -7.87
CA ALA A 260 -0.99 37.55 -8.52
C ALA A 260 -0.83 37.49 -10.06
N THR A 261 0.16 36.75 -10.56
CA THR A 261 0.47 36.63 -11.99
C THR A 261 -0.08 35.36 -12.65
N GLY A 262 -0.68 34.45 -11.88
CA GLY A 262 -1.14 33.14 -12.35
C GLY A 262 -0.02 32.16 -12.72
N LYS A 263 1.23 32.44 -12.33
CA LYS A 263 2.41 31.63 -12.63
C LYS A 263 2.60 30.50 -11.62
N LEU A 264 3.11 29.38 -12.11
CA LEU A 264 3.57 28.27 -11.27
C LEU A 264 4.83 28.68 -10.50
N VAL A 265 4.84 28.48 -9.18
CA VAL A 265 6.03 28.59 -8.33
C VAL A 265 6.62 27.19 -8.15
N VAL A 266 7.93 27.04 -8.31
CA VAL A 266 8.62 25.74 -8.17
C VAL A 266 9.71 25.77 -7.11
N GLY A 267 9.82 24.67 -6.38
CA GLY A 267 10.96 24.38 -5.51
C GLY A 267 12.11 23.74 -6.27
N SER A 268 13.34 24.03 -5.86
CA SER A 268 14.52 23.26 -6.26
C SER A 268 14.43 21.84 -5.70
N PRO A 269 14.55 20.80 -6.54
CA PRO A 269 14.58 19.42 -6.06
C PRO A 269 15.65 19.22 -4.99
N ASN A 270 15.28 18.55 -3.89
CA ASN A 270 16.12 18.31 -2.71
C ASN A 270 16.43 19.53 -1.81
N ALA A 271 15.94 20.73 -2.11
CA ALA A 271 16.06 21.86 -1.20
C ALA A 271 15.32 21.61 0.12
N ILE A 272 15.84 22.17 1.21
CA ILE A 272 15.22 22.19 2.53
C ILE A 272 14.97 23.65 2.88
N TYR A 273 13.76 24.13 2.61
CA TYR A 273 13.35 25.48 3.00
C TYR A 273 12.98 25.47 4.48
N ARG A 274 13.79 26.14 5.30
CA ARG A 274 13.48 26.28 6.73
C ARG A 274 12.60 27.50 6.92
N VAL A 275 11.48 27.32 7.61
CA VAL A 275 10.47 28.37 7.80
C VAL A 275 10.27 28.68 9.29
N THR A 276 10.26 29.96 9.63
CA THR A 276 9.94 30.48 10.96
C THR A 276 8.52 31.06 11.03
N GLN A 277 8.07 31.42 12.25
CA GLN A 277 6.73 31.98 12.48
C GLN A 277 6.61 33.37 11.83
N GLN A 278 5.63 33.54 10.94
CA GLN A 278 5.29 34.82 10.33
C GLN A 278 4.26 35.61 11.16
N GLY A 279 3.31 34.91 11.80
CA GLY A 279 2.22 35.57 12.51
C GLY A 279 1.30 34.60 13.23
N THR A 280 0.06 35.05 13.49
CA THR A 280 -1.02 34.25 14.08
C THR A 280 -2.30 34.40 13.27
N ARG A 281 -3.06 33.32 13.11
CA ARG A 281 -4.32 33.31 12.34
C ARG A 281 -5.43 32.61 13.11
N THR A 282 -6.65 33.07 12.89
CA THR A 282 -7.87 32.45 13.39
C THR A 282 -8.36 31.39 12.42
N PHE A 283 -8.56 30.17 12.92
CA PHE A 283 -9.09 29.02 12.18
C PHE A 283 -10.45 28.64 12.74
N ARG A 284 -11.29 28.04 11.89
CA ARG A 284 -12.56 27.41 12.29
C ARG A 284 -12.32 25.94 12.62
N THR A 285 -13.15 25.37 13.48
CA THR A 285 -13.22 23.93 13.77
C THR A 285 -14.52 23.33 13.22
N GLY A 286 -14.56 21.99 13.16
CA GLY A 286 -15.75 21.20 12.82
C GLY A 286 -16.91 21.22 13.81
N THR A 287 -16.86 22.08 14.83
CA THR A 287 -18.02 22.45 15.66
C THR A 287 -18.48 23.89 15.40
N GLY A 288 -17.88 24.57 14.42
CA GLY A 288 -18.11 25.98 14.12
C GLY A 288 -17.39 26.96 15.05
N SER A 289 -16.76 26.49 16.14
CA SER A 289 -15.94 27.33 17.01
C SER A 289 -14.66 27.79 16.31
N THR A 290 -14.00 28.80 16.85
CA THR A 290 -12.73 29.32 16.31
C THR A 290 -11.60 29.25 17.34
N TYR A 291 -10.37 29.20 16.85
CA TYR A 291 -9.16 29.27 17.66
C TYR A 291 -8.06 30.01 16.91
N THR A 292 -7.15 30.64 17.65
CA THR A 292 -5.98 31.31 17.08
C THR A 292 -4.74 30.44 17.24
N ALA A 293 -3.92 30.34 16.19
CA ALA A 293 -2.68 29.57 16.18
C ALA A 293 -1.56 30.34 15.45
N PRO A 294 -0.29 30.17 15.86
CA PRO A 294 0.85 30.70 15.12
C PRO A 294 1.06 29.92 13.82
N TYR A 295 1.48 30.61 12.75
CA TYR A 295 1.76 29.98 11.45
C TYR A 295 3.05 30.51 10.79
N CYS A 296 3.60 29.72 9.86
CA CYS A 296 4.77 30.07 9.05
C CYS A 296 4.36 30.59 7.65
N LEU A 297 3.82 29.72 6.80
CA LEU A 297 3.44 30.05 5.43
C LEU A 297 1.92 30.16 5.28
N SER A 298 1.48 31.17 4.53
CA SER A 298 0.12 31.26 4.02
C SER A 298 0.08 31.15 2.50
N LEU A 299 -0.89 30.39 2.00
CA LEU A 299 -1.17 30.19 0.58
C LEU A 299 -2.37 31.06 0.16
N PRO A 300 -2.18 32.10 -0.66
CA PRO A 300 -3.25 32.92 -1.21
C PRO A 300 -4.10 32.14 -2.23
N ALA A 301 -5.31 32.63 -2.47
CA ALA A 301 -6.16 32.13 -3.54
C ALA A 301 -5.45 32.20 -4.90
N ASN A 302 -5.61 31.16 -5.72
CA ASN A 302 -4.95 30.94 -7.01
C ASN A 302 -3.45 30.63 -6.95
N ALA A 303 -2.87 30.39 -5.76
CA ALA A 303 -1.50 29.88 -5.65
C ALA A 303 -1.35 28.54 -6.39
N GLN A 304 -0.33 28.45 -7.25
CA GLN A 304 0.08 27.25 -7.96
C GLN A 304 1.53 26.96 -7.59
N ILE A 305 1.78 25.84 -6.92
CA ILE A 305 3.06 25.51 -6.31
C ILE A 305 3.40 24.03 -6.57
N ASP A 306 4.58 23.77 -7.13
CA ASP A 306 5.17 22.43 -7.19
C ASP A 306 6.54 22.42 -6.51
N MET A 307 6.60 21.84 -5.30
CA MET A 307 7.84 21.75 -4.53
C MET A 307 8.83 20.72 -5.09
N ARG A 308 8.44 19.85 -6.05
CA ARG A 308 9.32 18.85 -6.68
C ARG A 308 10.11 17.94 -5.71
N GLY A 309 9.51 17.62 -4.55
CA GLY A 309 10.14 16.83 -3.49
C GLY A 309 10.92 17.65 -2.46
N ALA A 310 11.01 18.98 -2.60
CA ALA A 310 11.63 19.85 -1.61
C ALA A 310 10.88 19.82 -0.26
N VAL A 311 11.65 20.05 0.80
CA VAL A 311 11.19 20.00 2.18
C VAL A 311 10.87 21.40 2.67
N ILE A 312 9.71 21.59 3.30
CA ILE A 312 9.40 22.73 4.16
C ILE A 312 9.58 22.25 5.60
N SER A 313 10.59 22.77 6.29
CA SER A 313 10.96 22.34 7.65
C SER A 313 10.70 23.42 8.68
N VAL A 314 10.00 23.09 9.76
CA VAL A 314 9.91 23.96 10.94
C VAL A 314 10.94 23.57 12.01
N PRO A 315 11.38 24.51 12.88
CA PRO A 315 12.16 24.17 14.07
C PRO A 315 11.43 23.18 14.98
N SER A 316 12.16 22.27 15.65
CA SER A 316 11.61 21.30 16.61
C SER A 316 10.87 21.94 17.80
N SER A 317 11.20 23.19 18.12
CA SER A 317 10.55 24.02 19.13
C SER A 317 9.26 24.70 18.65
N PHE A 318 8.94 24.66 17.35
CA PHE A 318 7.78 25.37 16.81
C PHE A 318 6.47 24.61 17.11
N LEU A 319 5.57 25.27 17.83
CA LEU A 319 4.26 24.75 18.25
C LEU A 319 3.12 25.41 17.47
N GLY A 320 3.21 25.41 16.13
CA GLY A 320 2.22 26.01 15.24
C GLY A 320 2.04 25.27 13.92
N ILE A 321 1.45 25.96 12.96
CA ILE A 321 1.09 25.47 11.63
C ILE A 321 2.17 25.89 10.63
N ALA A 322 2.81 24.94 9.94
CA ALA A 322 3.80 25.26 8.91
C ALA A 322 3.15 25.88 7.66
N VAL A 323 2.00 25.35 7.23
CA VAL A 323 1.32 25.77 6.00
C VAL A 323 -0.19 25.86 6.22
N CYS A 324 -0.78 27.00 5.85
CA CYS A 324 -2.22 27.17 5.75
C CYS A 324 -2.65 27.98 4.52
N ASN A 325 -3.95 28.04 4.20
CA ASN A 325 -4.49 28.94 3.18
C ASN A 325 -5.02 30.26 3.76
N ASP A 326 -5.11 31.31 2.94
CA ASP A 326 -5.49 32.68 3.34
C ASP A 326 -6.92 32.82 3.87
N HIS A 327 -7.89 32.13 3.27
CA HIS A 327 -9.31 32.24 3.66
C HIS A 327 -9.84 30.91 4.22
N PRO A 328 -9.31 30.38 5.35
CA PRO A 328 -9.73 29.08 5.89
C PRO A 328 -11.19 29.07 6.39
N THR A 329 -11.84 30.24 6.40
CA THR A 329 -13.23 30.48 6.79
C THR A 329 -14.17 30.73 5.61
N ALA A 330 -13.72 30.63 4.36
CA ALA A 330 -14.56 30.77 3.16
C ALA A 330 -14.25 29.67 2.13
N GLN A 331 -15.29 29.11 1.50
CA GLN A 331 -15.13 28.02 0.53
C GLN A 331 -14.79 28.55 -0.88
N THR A 332 -13.71 29.32 -0.98
CA THR A 332 -13.36 30.14 -2.17
C THR A 332 -11.95 29.94 -2.68
N ASP A 333 -11.04 29.40 -1.88
CA ASP A 333 -9.62 29.34 -2.25
C ASP A 333 -9.38 28.22 -3.27
N LYS A 334 -8.96 28.59 -4.49
CA LYS A 334 -8.44 27.63 -5.48
C LYS A 334 -6.93 27.51 -5.30
N ILE A 335 -6.43 26.39 -4.79
CA ILE A 335 -5.00 26.19 -4.54
C ILE A 335 -4.49 24.90 -5.20
N GLU A 336 -3.39 25.00 -5.91
CA GLU A 336 -2.61 23.87 -6.38
C GLU A 336 -1.30 23.80 -5.58
N PHE A 337 -1.14 22.76 -4.76
CA PHE A 337 0.01 22.56 -3.89
C PHE A 337 0.51 21.12 -4.00
N ARG A 338 1.61 20.92 -4.73
CA ARG A 338 2.13 19.61 -5.10
C ARG A 338 3.57 19.37 -4.66
N GLY A 339 3.94 18.09 -4.57
CA GLY A 339 5.32 17.64 -4.42
C GLY A 339 5.98 17.98 -3.07
N ALA A 340 5.24 18.57 -2.12
CA ALA A 340 5.81 19.07 -0.88
C ALA A 340 6.10 17.96 0.13
N VAL A 341 7.21 18.07 0.86
CA VAL A 341 7.45 17.31 2.09
C VAL A 341 7.42 18.31 3.27
N ILE A 342 6.42 18.22 4.13
CA ILE A 342 6.31 19.10 5.30
C ILE A 342 6.88 18.36 6.52
N ASP A 343 8.01 18.84 7.05
CA ASP A 343 8.73 18.23 8.16
C ASP A 343 8.45 19.00 9.46
N GLY A 344 7.87 18.30 10.44
CA GLY A 344 7.48 18.86 11.72
C GLY A 344 8.64 19.19 12.66
N GLY A 345 9.88 18.84 12.29
CA GLY A 345 11.09 19.06 13.09
C GLY A 345 11.28 18.06 14.24
N GLY A 346 10.38 17.08 14.40
CA GLY A 346 10.45 16.04 15.42
C GLY A 346 9.22 15.94 16.32
N PHE A 347 9.27 14.99 17.25
CA PHE A 347 8.18 14.72 18.20
C PHE A 347 8.24 15.66 19.40
N ASN A 348 7.19 16.46 19.58
CA ASN A 348 7.02 17.35 20.73
C ASN A 348 5.78 16.92 21.54
N ALA A 349 5.92 16.74 22.86
CA ALA A 349 4.82 16.29 23.72
C ALA A 349 3.73 17.36 23.95
N SER A 350 3.99 18.62 23.56
CA SER A 350 3.12 19.77 23.82
C SER A 350 2.53 20.41 22.55
N ARG A 351 2.63 19.78 21.38
CA ARG A 351 2.01 20.31 20.14
C ARG A 351 0.49 20.12 20.21
N GLY A 352 -0.26 21.23 20.06
CA GLY A 352 -1.73 21.25 20.10
C GLY A 352 -2.43 21.58 18.77
N TYR A 353 -1.66 21.73 17.69
CA TYR A 353 -2.16 22.09 16.35
C TYR A 353 -1.69 21.10 15.30
N ALA A 354 -2.41 21.01 14.19
CA ALA A 354 -1.95 20.29 13.00
C ALA A 354 -0.77 21.02 12.34
N LEU A 355 0.18 20.30 11.74
CA LEU A 355 1.30 20.93 11.03
C LEU A 355 0.86 21.63 9.74
N VAL A 356 -0.20 21.15 9.09
CA VAL A 356 -0.80 21.76 7.91
C VAL A 356 -2.31 21.91 8.11
N ILE A 357 -2.88 23.06 7.74
CA ILE A 357 -4.33 23.29 7.75
C ILE A 357 -4.79 23.91 6.43
N LEU A 358 -5.47 23.12 5.61
CA LEU A 358 -6.11 23.59 4.38
C LEU A 358 -7.63 23.48 4.55
N SER A 359 -8.34 24.60 4.51
CA SER A 359 -9.78 24.67 4.79
C SER A 359 -10.50 25.53 3.77
N GLY A 360 -11.70 25.12 3.33
CA GLY A 360 -12.48 25.91 2.37
C GLY A 360 -11.93 25.90 0.95
N LEU A 361 -11.23 24.83 0.54
CA LEU A 361 -10.74 24.74 -0.84
C LEU A 361 -11.90 24.58 -1.83
N ALA A 362 -11.83 25.32 -2.94
CA ALA A 362 -12.85 25.37 -3.97
C ALA A 362 -12.50 24.48 -5.19
N ALA A 363 -13.44 24.42 -6.14
CA ALA A 363 -13.35 23.60 -7.34
C ALA A 363 -12.08 23.89 -8.15
N GLY A 364 -11.38 22.83 -8.55
CA GLY A 364 -10.11 22.95 -9.29
C GLY A 364 -8.88 23.19 -8.42
N SER A 365 -9.01 23.06 -7.10
CA SER A 365 -7.86 22.89 -6.20
C SER A 365 -7.26 21.49 -6.34
N LYS A 366 -5.94 21.39 -6.20
CA LYS A 366 -5.15 20.16 -6.40
C LYS A 366 -4.09 20.00 -5.33
N ILE A 367 -4.20 18.96 -4.50
CA ILE A 367 -3.32 18.77 -3.33
C ILE A 367 -2.54 17.46 -3.44
N ALA A 368 -1.20 17.55 -3.36
CA ALA A 368 -0.32 16.39 -3.26
C ALA A 368 0.88 16.67 -2.34
N MET A 369 0.97 16.02 -1.19
CA MET A 369 2.02 16.28 -0.20
C MET A 369 2.34 15.08 0.71
N THR A 370 3.53 15.11 1.30
CA THR A 370 3.97 14.25 2.39
C THR A 370 4.05 15.08 3.67
N VAL A 371 3.62 14.54 4.81
CA VAL A 371 3.81 15.13 6.14
C VAL A 371 4.57 14.15 7.01
N ARG A 372 5.59 14.62 7.75
CA ARG A 372 6.41 13.75 8.60
C ARG A 372 6.92 14.37 9.89
N ASN A 373 7.37 13.50 10.79
CA ASN A 373 8.08 13.84 12.03
C ASN A 373 7.33 14.87 12.90
N VAL A 374 6.07 14.56 13.24
CA VAL A 374 5.18 15.47 13.98
C VAL A 374 4.38 14.72 15.04
N SER A 375 4.14 15.40 16.16
CA SER A 375 3.15 15.00 17.17
C SER A 375 1.80 15.69 16.95
N TYR A 376 0.74 15.10 17.51
CA TYR A 376 -0.67 15.52 17.50
C TYR A 376 -1.42 15.23 16.19
N ILE A 377 -1.28 16.07 15.17
CA ILE A 377 -1.95 15.88 13.87
C ILE A 377 -0.97 16.27 12.74
N GLY A 378 -0.82 15.41 11.74
CA GLY A 378 -0.03 15.72 10.54
C GLY A 378 -0.66 16.86 9.75
N ALA A 379 -1.85 16.64 9.18
CA ALA A 379 -2.60 17.70 8.51
C ALA A 379 -4.11 17.62 8.75
N SER A 380 -4.77 18.79 8.67
CA SER A 380 -6.22 18.92 8.55
C SER A 380 -6.55 19.47 7.16
N ILE A 381 -7.36 18.74 6.40
CA ILE A 381 -7.88 19.15 5.09
C ILE A 381 -9.40 19.04 5.16
N SER A 382 -10.10 20.15 5.30
CA SER A 382 -11.50 20.18 5.74
C SER A 382 -12.36 21.17 4.95
N TRP A 383 -13.68 20.95 4.93
CA TRP A 383 -14.65 21.83 4.28
C TRP A 383 -14.30 22.18 2.82
N CYS A 384 -13.63 21.27 2.11
CA CYS A 384 -13.28 21.43 0.70
C CYS A 384 -14.46 21.02 -0.19
N THR A 385 -14.61 21.63 -1.37
CA THR A 385 -15.55 21.17 -2.41
C THR A 385 -14.85 20.98 -3.74
N LYS A 386 -15.19 19.90 -4.47
CA LYS A 386 -14.68 19.62 -5.83
C LYS A 386 -13.16 19.74 -5.95
N THR A 387 -12.46 19.35 -4.88
CA THR A 387 -11.01 19.39 -4.75
C THR A 387 -10.44 18.01 -5.10
N GLU A 388 -9.33 18.00 -5.82
CA GLU A 388 -8.62 16.78 -6.20
C GLU A 388 -7.41 16.59 -5.27
N ILE A 389 -7.41 15.51 -4.51
CA ILE A 389 -6.37 15.17 -3.54
C ILE A 389 -5.59 13.99 -4.14
N GLU A 390 -4.63 14.31 -5.01
CA GLU A 390 -3.96 13.34 -5.89
C GLU A 390 -3.16 12.30 -5.10
N ARG A 391 -2.41 12.74 -4.07
CA ARG A 391 -1.58 11.87 -3.22
C ARG A 391 -1.29 12.48 -1.86
N LEU A 392 -1.55 11.74 -0.79
CA LEU A 392 -1.14 12.12 0.57
C LEU A 392 -0.28 11.02 1.18
N HIS A 393 0.80 11.40 1.87
CA HIS A 393 1.65 10.47 2.62
C HIS A 393 1.90 11.00 4.04
N ALA A 394 1.52 10.23 5.06
CA ALA A 394 1.89 10.49 6.45
C ALA A 394 2.99 9.51 6.87
N THR A 395 4.10 9.99 7.44
CA THR A 395 5.12 9.08 7.99
C THR A 395 5.74 9.57 9.29
N ASN A 396 5.97 8.67 10.24
CA ASN A 396 6.54 9.00 11.55
C ASN A 396 5.71 10.08 12.28
N ILE A 397 4.46 9.75 12.57
CA ILE A 397 3.50 10.65 13.25
C ILE A 397 3.16 10.07 14.62
N LYS A 398 3.09 10.90 15.65
CA LYS A 398 2.48 10.54 16.95
C LYS A 398 1.14 11.25 17.05
N GLY A 399 0.05 10.56 16.80
CA GLY A 399 -1.31 11.09 16.70
C GLY A 399 -1.91 10.84 15.31
N GLN A 400 -2.86 11.66 14.86
CA GLN A 400 -3.52 11.46 13.57
C GLN A 400 -2.57 11.79 12.41
N GLY A 401 -2.54 10.95 11.37
CA GLY A 401 -1.86 11.28 10.11
C GLY A 401 -2.55 12.45 9.38
N TYR A 402 -3.72 12.18 8.80
CA TYR A 402 -4.57 13.18 8.16
C TYR A 402 -6.00 13.19 8.70
N MET A 403 -6.51 14.39 9.01
CA MET A 403 -7.92 14.68 9.25
C MET A 403 -8.53 15.23 7.95
N LEU A 404 -9.17 14.37 7.16
CA LEU A 404 -9.81 14.70 5.89
C LEU A 404 -11.29 15.07 6.11
N GLY A 405 -11.50 16.16 6.85
CA GLY A 405 -12.79 16.59 7.41
C GLY A 405 -12.90 16.22 8.90
N ASN A 406 -13.66 17.00 9.67
CA ASN A 406 -13.69 16.88 11.13
C ASN A 406 -15.13 16.95 11.70
N GLY A 407 -15.98 16.00 11.30
CA GLY A 407 -17.38 15.95 11.72
C GLY A 407 -18.32 16.83 10.88
N LEU A 408 -19.56 16.99 11.35
CA LEU A 408 -20.70 17.38 10.52
C LEU A 408 -20.60 18.73 9.81
N SER A 409 -19.91 19.74 10.36
CA SER A 409 -19.85 21.08 9.75
C SER A 409 -18.71 21.28 8.76
N ASP A 410 -17.72 20.37 8.74
CA ASP A 410 -16.42 20.55 8.07
C ASP A 410 -16.13 19.42 7.07
N LEU A 411 -17.20 18.81 6.53
CA LEU A 411 -17.14 17.69 5.59
C LEU A 411 -16.56 18.14 4.23
N ASN A 412 -15.75 17.27 3.62
CA ASN A 412 -15.24 17.47 2.26
C ASN A 412 -16.25 16.92 1.25
N ASP A 413 -16.77 17.76 0.35
CA ASP A 413 -17.89 17.42 -0.53
C ASP A 413 -17.49 17.33 -2.00
N LEU A 414 -18.01 16.34 -2.74
CA LEU A 414 -17.71 16.14 -4.17
C LEU A 414 -16.19 16.06 -4.48
N CYS A 415 -15.38 15.62 -3.52
CA CYS A 415 -13.94 15.55 -3.62
C CYS A 415 -13.48 14.18 -4.15
N THR A 416 -12.30 14.18 -4.79
CA THR A 416 -11.65 12.95 -5.26
C THR A 416 -10.33 12.77 -4.51
N PHE A 417 -10.07 11.57 -4.03
CA PHE A 417 -8.86 11.21 -3.31
C PHE A 417 -8.16 10.09 -4.08
N GLY A 418 -6.93 10.33 -4.54
CA GLY A 418 -6.14 9.37 -5.30
C GLY A 418 -5.51 8.31 -4.39
N LEU A 419 -4.20 8.47 -4.12
CA LEU A 419 -3.46 7.54 -3.26
C LEU A 419 -3.21 8.15 -1.87
N LEU A 420 -3.79 7.53 -0.86
CA LEU A 420 -3.61 7.84 0.56
C LEU A 420 -2.67 6.78 1.17
N THR A 421 -1.57 7.20 1.78
CA THR A 421 -0.55 6.34 2.37
C THR A 421 -0.17 6.80 3.78
N ALA A 422 -0.10 5.88 4.74
CA ALA A 422 0.37 6.20 6.09
C ALA A 422 1.31 5.10 6.63
N ASP A 423 2.51 5.47 7.06
CA ASP A 423 3.49 4.53 7.62
C ASP A 423 3.99 5.01 9.00
N ASN A 424 4.22 4.11 9.95
CA ASN A 424 4.78 4.44 11.28
C ASN A 424 3.97 5.51 12.06
N ILE A 425 2.65 5.30 12.16
CA ILE A 425 1.74 6.16 12.92
C ILE A 425 1.59 5.59 14.34
N GLN A 426 1.73 6.41 15.37
CA GLN A 426 1.70 5.99 16.78
C GLN A 426 0.63 6.77 17.54
N ASP A 427 0.13 6.23 18.67
CA ASP A 427 -0.77 6.99 19.54
C ASP A 427 -0.06 8.19 20.19
N PHE A 428 -0.82 9.22 20.57
CA PHE A 428 -0.30 10.41 21.25
C PHE A 428 -1.03 10.69 22.58
N GLY A 429 -0.27 10.64 23.67
CA GLY A 429 -0.79 10.71 25.03
C GLY A 429 -1.57 9.47 25.44
N SER A 430 -2.27 9.53 26.56
CA SER A 430 -3.04 8.40 27.12
C SER A 430 -4.44 8.23 26.54
N PHE A 431 -4.93 9.17 25.73
CA PHE A 431 -6.19 9.03 24.96
C PHE A 431 -6.44 10.12 23.90
N ASN A 432 -5.74 11.27 23.97
CA ASN A 432 -6.18 12.50 23.29
C ASN A 432 -6.12 12.46 21.76
N GLN A 433 -5.22 11.68 21.15
CA GLN A 433 -5.24 11.43 19.70
C GLN A 433 -4.83 9.97 19.41
N PRO A 434 -5.77 9.07 19.08
CA PRO A 434 -5.43 7.73 18.60
C PRO A 434 -4.66 7.82 17.28
N GLY A 435 -3.67 6.94 17.10
CA GLY A 435 -2.73 6.95 15.97
C GLY A 435 -3.31 6.44 14.66
N ASN A 436 -4.46 6.96 14.22
CA ASN A 436 -5.05 6.60 12.92
C ASN A 436 -4.28 7.31 11.79
N GLY A 437 -3.93 6.58 10.72
CA GLY A 437 -3.32 7.22 9.56
C GLY A 437 -4.27 8.19 8.85
N TYR A 438 -5.57 7.86 8.84
CA TYR A 438 -6.62 8.67 8.20
C TYR A 438 -7.90 8.69 9.03
N CYS A 439 -8.38 9.89 9.33
CA CYS A 439 -9.73 10.18 9.81
C CYS A 439 -10.45 10.96 8.70
N ILE A 440 -11.60 10.47 8.25
CA ILE A 440 -12.28 10.92 7.02
C ILE A 440 -13.67 11.43 7.39
N GLY A 441 -14.00 12.63 6.94
CA GLY A 441 -15.34 13.24 6.97
C GLY A 441 -15.64 13.80 5.60
N ALA A 442 -16.27 13.01 4.72
CA ALA A 442 -16.49 13.40 3.33
C ALA A 442 -17.85 12.94 2.77
N THR A 443 -18.47 13.79 1.96
CA THR A 443 -19.76 13.55 1.31
C THR A 443 -19.63 13.46 -0.22
N ARG A 444 -20.41 12.58 -0.86
CA ARG A 444 -20.53 12.49 -2.33
C ARG A 444 -19.18 12.37 -3.04
N SER A 445 -18.24 11.69 -2.40
CA SER A 445 -16.81 11.73 -2.70
C SER A 445 -16.28 10.33 -3.02
N SER A 446 -15.09 10.25 -3.61
CA SER A 446 -14.49 8.95 -3.96
C SER A 446 -13.01 8.86 -3.60
N ILE A 447 -12.59 7.70 -3.11
CA ILE A 447 -11.22 7.37 -2.72
C ILE A 447 -10.77 6.18 -3.55
N ASN A 448 -9.71 6.36 -4.34
CA ASN A 448 -9.17 5.28 -5.16
C ASN A 448 -8.38 4.27 -4.31
N ARG A 449 -7.45 4.73 -3.45
CA ARG A 449 -6.67 3.79 -2.63
C ARG A 449 -6.21 4.36 -1.30
N ILE A 450 -6.39 3.57 -0.23
CA ILE A 450 -5.77 3.78 1.08
C ILE A 450 -4.82 2.60 1.36
N ILE A 451 -3.62 2.90 1.85
CA ILE A 451 -2.65 1.92 2.37
C ILE A 451 -2.10 2.45 3.69
N GLN A 452 -2.20 1.68 4.76
CA GLN A 452 -1.57 2.00 6.05
C GLN A 452 -0.67 0.84 6.51
N ARG A 453 0.51 1.16 7.06
CA ARG A 453 1.46 0.17 7.61
C ARG A 453 2.06 0.62 8.92
N ASN A 454 2.29 -0.33 9.82
CA ASN A 454 2.92 -0.08 11.12
C ASN A 454 2.26 1.12 11.85
N ALA A 455 0.94 1.19 11.76
CA ALA A 455 0.12 2.23 12.35
C ALA A 455 -0.60 1.68 13.59
N ALA A 456 -0.67 2.50 14.64
CA ALA A 456 -1.32 2.14 15.89
C ALA A 456 -2.83 1.96 15.69
N GLY A 457 -3.48 2.86 14.93
CA GLY A 457 -4.88 2.76 14.49
C GLY A 457 -5.02 2.88 12.98
N GLY A 458 -6.14 2.40 12.42
CA GLY A 458 -6.35 2.31 10.98
C GLY A 458 -7.06 3.48 10.31
N THR A 459 -7.95 3.20 9.35
CA THR A 459 -8.77 4.22 8.68
C THR A 459 -10.06 4.41 9.46
N LYS A 460 -10.41 5.64 9.83
CA LYS A 460 -11.71 5.97 10.45
C LYS A 460 -12.57 6.83 9.53
N TYR A 461 -13.74 6.33 9.18
CA TYR A 461 -14.83 7.08 8.55
C TYR A 461 -15.73 7.61 9.66
N LEU A 462 -15.89 8.93 9.71
CA LEU A 462 -16.53 9.67 10.81
C LEU A 462 -18.04 9.87 10.56
N LYS A 463 -18.74 10.35 11.61
CA LYS A 463 -20.10 10.92 11.50
C LYS A 463 -20.20 11.91 10.34
N GLY A 464 -21.31 11.84 9.61
CA GLY A 464 -21.55 12.69 8.43
C GLY A 464 -20.81 12.31 7.15
N CYS A 465 -19.93 11.29 7.13
CA CYS A 465 -19.56 10.68 5.85
C CYS A 465 -20.82 10.13 5.17
N ASP A 466 -21.08 10.47 3.91
CA ASP A 466 -22.27 10.01 3.19
C ASP A 466 -22.04 9.97 1.67
N GLU A 467 -22.70 9.06 0.96
CA GLU A 467 -22.44 8.79 -0.47
C GLU A 467 -20.93 8.68 -0.81
N LEU A 468 -20.15 8.04 0.06
CA LEU A 468 -18.68 7.94 -0.07
C LEU A 468 -18.27 6.55 -0.59
N HIS A 469 -17.47 6.51 -1.65
CA HIS A 469 -16.96 5.27 -2.24
C HIS A 469 -15.45 5.12 -2.07
N THR A 470 -14.98 3.99 -1.53
CA THR A 470 -13.54 3.65 -1.44
C THR A 470 -13.24 2.38 -2.24
N VAL A 471 -12.50 2.48 -3.35
CA VAL A 471 -12.22 1.31 -4.21
C VAL A 471 -11.35 0.28 -3.46
N TYR A 472 -10.32 0.71 -2.73
CA TYR A 472 -9.43 -0.19 -1.99
C TYR A 472 -8.91 0.45 -0.69
N SER A 473 -9.09 -0.23 0.44
CA SER A 473 -8.49 0.08 1.74
C SER A 473 -7.63 -1.08 2.21
N GLU A 474 -6.36 -0.81 2.54
CA GLU A 474 -5.46 -1.79 3.14
C GLU A 474 -4.81 -1.24 4.41
N PHE A 475 -4.85 -2.03 5.48
CA PHE A 475 -4.22 -1.75 6.75
C PHE A 475 -3.37 -2.95 7.17
N ASP A 476 -2.13 -2.69 7.58
CA ASP A 476 -1.22 -3.66 8.20
C ASP A 476 -0.70 -3.07 9.52
N GLY A 477 -1.20 -3.57 10.65
CA GLY A 477 -0.96 -2.99 11.97
C GLY A 477 0.48 -3.12 12.45
N ALA A 478 0.83 -2.34 13.49
CA ALA A 478 2.16 -2.37 14.07
C ALA A 478 2.51 -3.73 14.68
N VAL A 479 3.74 -4.20 14.50
CA VAL A 479 4.24 -5.44 15.14
C VAL A 479 5.03 -5.13 16.42
N SER A 480 5.07 -3.85 16.83
CA SER A 480 6.02 -3.36 17.82
C SER A 480 5.55 -3.52 19.28
N THR A 481 6.49 -3.83 20.16
CA THR A 481 6.32 -4.00 21.62
C THR A 481 6.02 -2.70 22.40
N GLY A 482 5.53 -1.65 21.72
CA GLY A 482 5.18 -0.35 22.28
C GLY A 482 3.68 -0.03 22.27
N GLU A 483 2.84 -0.97 21.83
CA GLU A 483 1.39 -0.85 21.86
C GLU A 483 0.90 -0.78 23.32
N THR A 484 0.61 0.45 23.78
CA THR A 484 0.04 0.69 25.11
C THR A 484 -1.38 0.11 25.23
N ALA A 485 -1.93 0.11 26.44
CA ALA A 485 -3.17 -0.58 26.83
C ALA A 485 -4.48 -0.21 26.06
N TYR A 486 -4.40 0.62 25.03
CA TYR A 486 -5.53 1.18 24.26
C TYR A 486 -5.72 0.55 22.88
N GLY A 487 -4.88 -0.42 22.50
CA GLY A 487 -4.98 -1.12 21.21
C GLY A 487 -6.35 -1.77 20.92
N THR A 488 -7.16 -2.03 21.95
CA THR A 488 -8.57 -2.47 21.85
C THR A 488 -9.44 -1.54 21.01
N ALA A 489 -9.19 -0.23 21.05
CA ALA A 489 -9.91 0.79 20.28
C ALA A 489 -9.37 0.95 18.84
N ASN A 490 -8.31 0.24 18.48
CA ASN A 490 -7.54 0.46 17.27
C ASN A 490 -7.74 -0.64 16.23
N SER A 491 -8.90 -0.55 15.57
CA SER A 491 -9.29 -1.36 14.41
C SER A 491 -8.73 -0.85 13.08
N GLY A 492 -8.57 -1.74 12.10
CA GLY A 492 -7.93 -1.47 10.79
C GLY A 492 -8.78 -0.65 9.81
N THR A 493 -10.07 -0.94 9.70
CA THR A 493 -11.06 -0.02 9.08
C THR A 493 -12.23 0.15 10.04
N LYS A 494 -12.52 1.40 10.42
CA LYS A 494 -13.58 1.82 11.33
C LYS A 494 -14.61 2.65 10.56
N ILE A 495 -15.85 2.20 10.50
CA ILE A 495 -17.00 2.97 10.02
C ILE A 495 -17.78 3.35 11.28
N GLN A 496 -17.62 4.59 11.72
CA GLN A 496 -18.03 4.99 13.08
C GLN A 496 -18.59 6.42 13.15
N GLY A 497 -19.91 6.50 13.32
CA GLY A 497 -20.59 7.67 13.87
C GLY A 497 -20.30 7.86 15.37
N ASP A 498 -20.73 9.00 15.93
CA ASP A 498 -20.55 9.26 17.37
C ASP A 498 -21.59 8.50 18.21
N ASP A 499 -22.84 8.46 17.72
CA ASP A 499 -24.00 7.87 18.38
C ASP A 499 -25.12 7.58 17.35
N ALA A 500 -26.26 7.04 17.80
CA ALA A 500 -27.38 6.65 16.94
C ALA A 500 -28.08 7.83 16.21
N SER A 501 -27.91 9.07 16.65
CA SER A 501 -28.39 10.29 15.97
C SER A 501 -27.32 10.91 15.06
N ASN A 502 -26.04 10.70 15.38
CA ASN A 502 -24.88 11.23 14.66
C ASN A 502 -24.13 10.12 13.90
N LYS A 503 -24.85 9.39 13.04
CA LYS A 503 -24.29 8.26 12.29
C LYS A 503 -23.30 8.69 11.21
N THR A 504 -22.45 7.75 10.79
CA THR A 504 -21.94 7.71 9.42
C THR A 504 -23.11 7.35 8.49
N GLY A 505 -23.31 8.07 7.39
CA GLY A 505 -24.30 7.76 6.36
C GLY A 505 -23.87 6.61 5.45
N ARG A 506 -24.24 6.66 4.17
CA ARG A 506 -23.96 5.59 3.21
C ARG A 506 -22.48 5.57 2.82
N VAL A 507 -21.82 4.44 3.05
CA VAL A 507 -20.42 4.22 2.66
C VAL A 507 -20.27 2.91 1.89
N THR A 508 -19.43 2.92 0.85
CA THR A 508 -19.26 1.77 -0.04
C THR A 508 -17.80 1.45 -0.30
N PHE A 509 -17.46 0.17 -0.41
CA PHE A 509 -16.09 -0.32 -0.54
C PHE A 509 -15.97 -1.40 -1.61
N GLY A 510 -15.01 -1.26 -2.53
CA GLY A 510 -14.65 -2.35 -3.44
C GLY A 510 -13.89 -3.46 -2.70
N LYS A 511 -12.86 -3.10 -1.92
CA LYS A 511 -12.13 -4.07 -1.10
C LYS A 511 -11.54 -3.47 0.17
N ILE A 512 -11.67 -4.20 1.27
CA ILE A 512 -10.99 -3.95 2.54
C ILE A 512 -10.04 -5.12 2.81
N VAL A 513 -8.80 -4.81 3.17
CA VAL A 513 -7.80 -5.76 3.65
C VAL A 513 -7.24 -5.26 4.98
N SER A 514 -7.46 -6.01 6.05
CA SER A 514 -6.96 -5.66 7.38
C SER A 514 -6.09 -6.78 7.90
N ARG A 515 -4.83 -6.49 8.25
CA ARG A 515 -3.89 -7.45 8.81
C ARG A 515 -3.27 -6.93 10.10
N ASN A 516 -2.94 -7.85 10.99
CA ASN A 516 -2.18 -7.55 12.20
C ASN A 516 -2.79 -6.40 13.05
N CYS A 517 -4.11 -6.22 13.04
CA CYS A 517 -4.76 -5.20 13.87
C CYS A 517 -4.65 -5.57 15.36
N VAL A 518 -4.47 -4.56 16.22
CA VAL A 518 -4.55 -4.75 17.67
C VAL A 518 -6.00 -4.97 18.09
N GLY A 519 -6.89 -4.08 17.64
CA GLY A 519 -8.33 -4.26 17.67
C GLY A 519 -8.84 -5.01 16.43
N SER A 520 -10.10 -4.82 16.08
CA SER A 520 -10.75 -5.54 14.98
C SER A 520 -10.15 -5.21 13.61
N GLY A 521 -10.28 -6.10 12.63
CA GLY A 521 -9.92 -5.79 11.25
C GLY A 521 -10.95 -4.88 10.57
N LEU A 522 -12.23 -5.15 10.80
CA LEU A 522 -13.36 -4.29 10.45
C LEU A 522 -14.17 -3.95 11.71
N TYR A 523 -14.52 -2.69 11.85
CA TYR A 523 -15.37 -2.18 12.93
C TYR A 523 -16.48 -1.31 12.32
N VAL A 524 -17.75 -1.65 12.55
CA VAL A 524 -18.90 -0.91 12.02
C VAL A 524 -19.87 -0.63 13.16
N ARG A 525 -19.95 0.64 13.59
CA ARG A 525 -20.94 1.10 14.58
C ARG A 525 -21.48 2.50 14.30
N PHE A 526 -22.72 2.76 14.68
CA PHE A 526 -23.39 4.03 14.41
C PHE A 526 -23.30 4.42 12.92
N ALA A 527 -23.71 3.50 12.05
CA ALA A 527 -23.59 3.60 10.61
C ALA A 527 -24.94 3.38 9.90
N GLY A 528 -25.15 4.05 8.78
CA GLY A 528 -26.20 3.75 7.82
C GLY A 528 -25.79 2.62 6.88
N ASP A 529 -26.40 2.60 5.70
CA ASP A 529 -26.16 1.62 4.65
C ASP A 529 -24.67 1.47 4.30
N THR A 530 -24.09 0.34 4.70
CA THR A 530 -22.69 0.02 4.43
C THR A 530 -22.61 -1.13 3.43
N LEU A 531 -21.89 -0.94 2.32
CA LEU A 531 -21.71 -1.96 1.28
C LEU A 531 -20.21 -2.25 1.07
N ILE A 532 -19.80 -3.51 1.08
CA ILE A 532 -18.39 -3.94 0.95
C ILE A 532 -18.32 -5.15 0.02
N ASP A 533 -17.75 -5.06 -1.19
CA ASP A 533 -17.74 -6.22 -2.10
C ASP A 533 -16.84 -7.35 -1.56
N SER A 534 -15.71 -7.01 -0.95
CA SER A 534 -14.80 -7.99 -0.34
C SER A 534 -14.06 -7.49 0.90
N TYR A 535 -14.13 -8.26 1.97
CA TYR A 535 -13.33 -8.13 3.18
C TYR A 535 -12.35 -9.29 3.34
N VAL A 536 -11.08 -8.98 3.61
CA VAL A 536 -10.04 -9.96 3.95
C VAL A 536 -9.31 -9.54 5.23
N GLY A 537 -9.65 -10.20 6.33
CA GLY A 537 -9.00 -10.10 7.63
C GLY A 537 -7.97 -11.21 7.85
N ALA A 538 -6.82 -10.89 8.46
CA ALA A 538 -5.84 -11.87 8.88
C ALA A 538 -5.08 -11.41 10.15
N LYS A 539 -5.08 -12.24 11.21
CA LYS A 539 -4.37 -11.93 12.48
C LYS A 539 -4.78 -10.61 13.13
N ASN A 540 -6.08 -10.33 13.14
CA ASN A 540 -6.65 -9.14 13.78
C ASN A 540 -7.17 -9.48 15.19
N GLY A 541 -7.36 -8.47 16.03
CA GLY A 541 -7.75 -8.67 17.44
C GLY A 541 -6.61 -9.23 18.29
N ARG A 542 -5.35 -8.90 18.00
CA ARG A 542 -4.14 -9.51 18.61
C ARG A 542 -3.99 -9.29 20.11
N ASN A 543 -4.78 -8.39 20.70
CA ASN A 543 -4.91 -8.25 22.15
C ASN A 543 -5.72 -9.40 22.81
N GLY A 544 -6.37 -10.26 22.03
CA GLY A 544 -7.19 -11.36 22.52
C GLY A 544 -8.56 -10.96 23.06
N THR A 545 -8.99 -9.69 22.90
CA THR A 545 -10.27 -9.16 23.38
C THR A 545 -11.24 -8.74 22.28
N ASN A 546 -10.77 -8.61 21.04
CA ASN A 546 -11.56 -8.17 19.90
C ASN A 546 -11.72 -9.28 18.86
N ASP A 547 -12.90 -9.39 18.26
CA ASP A 547 -13.11 -10.18 17.05
C ASP A 547 -12.57 -9.45 15.81
N ASP A 548 -12.29 -10.19 14.74
CA ASP A 548 -11.83 -9.63 13.46
C ASP A 548 -12.89 -8.71 12.81
N LEU A 549 -14.18 -9.04 12.93
CA LEU A 549 -15.28 -8.16 12.58
C LEU A 549 -16.12 -7.83 13.84
N ASP A 550 -16.14 -6.57 14.26
CA ASP A 550 -17.00 -6.05 15.33
C ASP A 550 -18.08 -5.14 14.72
N LEU A 551 -19.31 -5.63 14.67
CA LEU A 551 -20.43 -5.00 13.98
C LEU A 551 -21.57 -4.79 14.98
N GLY A 552 -22.08 -3.56 15.11
CA GLY A 552 -23.19 -3.25 16.01
C GLY A 552 -23.87 -1.94 15.62
N GLU A 553 -25.10 -1.69 16.05
CA GLU A 553 -25.68 -0.33 16.00
C GLU A 553 -25.66 0.35 14.60
N PHE A 554 -25.97 -0.40 13.54
CA PHE A 554 -26.02 0.07 12.14
C PHE A 554 -27.36 -0.24 11.47
N ASP A 555 -27.74 0.48 10.40
CA ASP A 555 -29.03 0.30 9.73
C ASP A 555 -29.10 -0.95 8.84
N ASP A 556 -28.16 -1.10 7.89
CA ASP A 556 -28.01 -2.31 7.07
C ASP A 556 -26.54 -2.46 6.61
N LEU A 557 -26.06 -3.71 6.52
CA LEU A 557 -24.67 -4.02 6.15
C LEU A 557 -24.63 -5.15 5.12
N GLU A 558 -24.12 -4.86 3.93
CA GLU A 558 -23.90 -5.84 2.87
C GLU A 558 -22.40 -6.10 2.66
N ILE A 559 -21.98 -7.36 2.77
CA ILE A 559 -20.61 -7.79 2.49
C ILE A 559 -20.60 -8.94 1.49
N GLY A 560 -20.22 -8.66 0.24
CA GLY A 560 -20.25 -9.65 -0.86
C GLY A 560 -19.40 -10.89 -0.55
N SER A 561 -18.22 -10.69 0.04
CA SER A 561 -17.37 -11.77 0.54
C SER A 561 -16.62 -11.38 1.82
N VAL A 562 -16.57 -12.28 2.80
CA VAL A 562 -15.81 -12.15 4.04
C VAL A 562 -14.84 -13.33 4.13
N LYS A 563 -13.55 -13.04 4.24
CA LYS A 563 -12.54 -14.00 4.71
C LYS A 563 -11.92 -13.47 5.99
N SER A 564 -12.08 -14.21 7.09
CA SER A 564 -11.39 -14.00 8.37
C SER A 564 -10.45 -15.17 8.63
N ASP A 565 -9.22 -14.89 9.03
CA ASP A 565 -8.19 -15.91 9.26
C ASP A 565 -7.35 -15.57 10.50
N SER A 566 -7.20 -16.52 11.42
CA SER A 566 -6.31 -16.42 12.59
C SER A 566 -6.64 -15.24 13.52
N ALA A 567 -7.93 -14.96 13.73
CA ALA A 567 -8.39 -13.88 14.61
C ALA A 567 -8.07 -14.17 16.10
N GLY A 568 -7.73 -13.13 16.87
CA GLY A 568 -7.21 -13.28 18.24
C GLY A 568 -8.23 -13.77 19.27
N LEU A 569 -9.42 -13.16 19.32
CA LEU A 569 -10.57 -13.68 20.09
C LEU A 569 -11.44 -14.58 19.22
N GLY A 570 -12.15 -14.01 18.25
CA GLY A 570 -13.10 -14.70 17.39
C GLY A 570 -13.22 -14.04 16.01
N GLY A 571 -13.97 -14.68 15.11
CA GLY A 571 -14.06 -14.22 13.72
C GLY A 571 -14.99 -13.03 13.54
N PHE A 572 -16.14 -13.05 14.22
CA PHE A 572 -17.29 -12.24 13.84
C PHE A 572 -18.20 -11.96 15.04
N THR A 573 -18.50 -10.71 15.31
CA THR A 573 -19.49 -10.27 16.32
C THR A 573 -20.58 -9.44 15.68
N VAL A 574 -21.83 -9.72 16.07
CA VAL A 574 -23.00 -8.88 15.73
C VAL A 574 -23.71 -8.48 17.02
N GLY A 575 -23.31 -7.31 17.53
CA GLY A 575 -23.82 -6.71 18.74
C GLY A 575 -25.27 -6.22 18.65
N PRO A 576 -25.80 -5.69 19.76
CA PRO A 576 -27.19 -5.27 19.84
C PRO A 576 -27.48 -4.09 18.91
N ASN A 577 -28.76 -3.91 18.56
CA ASN A 577 -29.25 -2.87 17.65
C ASN A 577 -28.59 -2.87 16.25
N ALA A 578 -27.88 -3.94 15.88
CA ALA A 578 -27.43 -4.19 14.53
C ALA A 578 -28.61 -4.49 13.60
N GLY A 579 -28.60 -3.88 12.42
CA GLY A 579 -29.46 -4.20 11.29
C GLY A 579 -29.21 -5.57 10.67
N LEU A 580 -29.61 -5.77 9.41
CA LEU A 580 -29.34 -7.03 8.73
C LEU A 580 -27.91 -7.02 8.18
N VAL A 581 -27.09 -7.96 8.63
CA VAL A 581 -25.87 -8.35 7.90
C VAL A 581 -26.27 -9.30 6.78
N LYS A 582 -25.99 -8.93 5.53
CA LYS A 582 -26.21 -9.76 4.34
C LYS A 582 -24.92 -9.97 3.55
N GLY A 583 -24.78 -11.09 2.84
CA GLY A 583 -23.58 -11.34 2.03
C GLY A 583 -23.60 -12.60 1.17
N GLY A 584 -22.61 -12.74 0.30
CA GLY A 584 -22.43 -13.90 -0.56
C GLY A 584 -21.73 -15.04 0.17
N ARG A 585 -20.41 -14.93 0.36
CA ARG A 585 -19.57 -15.96 1.00
C ARG A 585 -18.92 -15.46 2.28
N LEU A 586 -19.14 -16.16 3.38
CA LEU A 586 -18.40 -16.02 4.63
C LEU A 586 -17.44 -17.20 4.80
N THR A 587 -16.21 -16.92 5.22
CA THR A 587 -15.19 -17.92 5.51
C THR A 587 -14.39 -17.48 6.73
N VAL A 588 -14.43 -18.26 7.81
CA VAL A 588 -13.76 -17.96 9.08
C VAL A 588 -12.85 -19.13 9.44
N ARG A 589 -11.57 -18.85 9.68
CA ARG A 589 -10.55 -19.89 9.92
C ARG A 589 -9.67 -19.55 11.12
N ASN A 590 -9.21 -20.59 11.82
CA ASN A 590 -8.11 -20.50 12.80
C ASN A 590 -8.36 -19.53 13.98
N VAL A 591 -9.62 -19.30 14.36
CA VAL A 591 -9.97 -18.34 15.44
C VAL A 591 -9.39 -18.75 16.80
N GLY A 592 -9.04 -17.76 17.61
CA GLY A 592 -8.45 -17.94 18.92
C GLY A 592 -6.93 -18.04 18.92
N ASP A 593 -6.26 -17.35 17.99
CA ASP A 593 -4.79 -17.29 17.90
C ASP A 593 -4.16 -16.74 19.20
N VAL A 594 -4.93 -15.97 19.99
CA VAL A 594 -4.49 -15.39 21.27
C VAL A 594 -5.26 -15.98 22.47
N THR A 595 -6.59 -16.08 22.41
CA THR A 595 -7.43 -16.43 23.59
C THR A 595 -8.21 -17.75 23.40
N ALA A 596 -7.53 -18.79 22.94
CA ALA A 596 -8.12 -20.06 22.47
C ALA A 596 -9.21 -20.71 23.36
N ALA A 597 -9.26 -20.45 24.67
CA ALA A 597 -10.25 -21.01 25.59
C ALA A 597 -11.70 -20.52 25.33
N ASN A 598 -11.88 -19.26 24.91
CA ASN A 598 -13.19 -18.61 24.76
C ASN A 598 -13.49 -18.16 23.32
N SER A 599 -12.78 -18.73 22.35
CA SER A 599 -12.83 -18.33 20.95
C SER A 599 -13.93 -19.04 20.17
N TYR A 600 -14.71 -18.26 19.42
CA TYR A 600 -15.77 -18.75 18.55
C TYR A 600 -15.64 -18.15 17.14
N CYS A 601 -16.18 -18.84 16.13
CA CYS A 601 -16.28 -18.20 14.81
C CYS A 601 -17.27 -17.03 14.83
N PHE A 602 -18.33 -17.16 15.64
CA PHE A 602 -19.23 -16.07 15.98
C PHE A 602 -19.29 -15.83 17.50
N THR A 603 -18.91 -14.64 17.95
CA THR A 603 -18.96 -14.20 19.34
C THR A 603 -20.20 -13.30 19.54
N GLN A 604 -20.89 -13.44 20.68
CA GLN A 604 -22.05 -12.61 21.08
C GLN A 604 -23.07 -12.24 19.98
N LEU A 605 -23.59 -13.22 19.24
CA LEU A 605 -24.63 -12.95 18.23
C LEU A 605 -25.95 -12.47 18.84
N THR A 606 -26.33 -11.23 18.54
CA THR A 606 -27.60 -10.62 18.95
C THR A 606 -28.38 -9.94 17.81
N GLY A 607 -27.73 -9.61 16.68
CA GLY A 607 -28.38 -9.14 15.44
C GLY A 607 -28.81 -10.26 14.47
N LYS A 608 -29.11 -9.88 13.21
CA LYS A 608 -29.58 -10.78 12.15
C LYS A 608 -28.51 -10.96 11.07
N LEU A 609 -28.36 -12.18 10.54
CA LEU A 609 -27.40 -12.50 9.47
C LEU A 609 -28.04 -13.30 8.34
N ARG A 610 -27.62 -13.05 7.09
CA ARG A 610 -27.96 -13.84 5.91
C ARG A 610 -26.74 -13.97 5.00
N PHE A 611 -26.24 -15.18 4.80
CA PHE A 611 -25.16 -15.42 3.82
C PHE A 611 -25.59 -16.50 2.83
N SER A 612 -25.18 -16.43 1.57
CA SER A 612 -25.44 -17.53 0.62
C SER A 612 -24.56 -18.76 0.92
N PHE A 613 -23.39 -18.57 1.53
CA PHE A 613 -22.45 -19.64 1.85
C PHE A 613 -21.62 -19.31 3.11
N VAL A 614 -21.39 -20.30 3.98
CA VAL A 614 -20.54 -20.18 5.18
C VAL A 614 -19.60 -21.37 5.30
N GLU A 615 -18.33 -21.09 5.59
CA GLU A 615 -17.26 -22.07 5.84
C GLU A 615 -16.51 -21.73 7.13
N LEU A 616 -16.52 -22.62 8.12
CA LEU A 616 -15.90 -22.44 9.45
C LEU A 616 -14.87 -23.53 9.69
N MET A 617 -13.60 -23.18 9.91
CA MET A 617 -12.47 -24.14 10.01
C MET A 617 -11.54 -23.86 11.20
N ASP A 618 -11.02 -24.92 11.82
CA ASP A 618 -9.97 -24.82 12.86
C ASP A 618 -8.56 -24.76 12.26
N ASN A 619 -7.57 -24.65 13.15
CA ASN A 619 -6.14 -24.66 12.82
C ASN A 619 -5.63 -25.96 12.19
N ARG A 620 -6.47 -26.99 12.06
CA ARG A 620 -6.20 -28.26 11.37
C ARG A 620 -7.01 -28.39 10.06
N GLN A 621 -7.66 -27.30 9.63
CA GLN A 621 -8.63 -27.26 8.53
C GLN A 621 -9.83 -28.21 8.71
N THR A 622 -10.09 -28.62 9.95
CA THR A 622 -11.27 -29.44 10.30
C THR A 622 -12.47 -28.51 10.47
N PRO A 623 -13.67 -28.85 9.95
CA PRO A 623 -14.88 -28.05 10.16
C PRO A 623 -15.18 -27.89 11.66
N ILE A 624 -15.31 -26.63 12.12
CA ILE A 624 -15.61 -26.36 13.53
C ILE A 624 -17.09 -26.61 13.79
N THR A 625 -17.42 -27.67 14.53
CA THR A 625 -18.76 -27.87 15.11
C THR A 625 -18.84 -27.35 16.55
N SER A 626 -17.81 -27.56 17.36
CA SER A 626 -17.84 -27.29 18.81
C SER A 626 -17.56 -25.84 19.23
N LYS A 627 -17.00 -25.01 18.35
CA LYS A 627 -16.73 -23.57 18.56
C LYS A 627 -17.39 -22.67 17.51
N ALA A 628 -18.44 -23.16 16.86
CA ALA A 628 -19.06 -22.47 15.73
C ALA A 628 -19.71 -21.14 16.16
N ILE A 629 -20.60 -21.18 17.15
CA ILE A 629 -21.47 -20.06 17.52
C ILE A 629 -21.58 -19.92 19.04
N GLN A 630 -21.33 -18.72 19.56
CA GLN A 630 -21.76 -18.30 20.89
C GLN A 630 -22.91 -17.29 20.76
N ALA A 631 -24.14 -17.77 20.93
CA ALA A 631 -25.36 -16.98 20.82
C ALA A 631 -26.08 -16.91 22.19
N PRO A 632 -26.06 -15.76 22.89
CA PRO A 632 -26.79 -15.60 24.15
C PRO A 632 -28.31 -15.42 23.95
N ASN A 633 -28.76 -15.10 22.72
CA ASN A 633 -30.16 -14.79 22.37
C ASN A 633 -30.64 -15.61 21.15
N ALA A 634 -31.93 -15.50 20.82
CA ALA A 634 -32.51 -16.15 19.65
C ALA A 634 -32.02 -15.51 18.33
N VAL A 635 -31.04 -16.15 17.68
CA VAL A 635 -30.47 -15.69 16.40
C VAL A 635 -31.25 -16.25 15.22
N SER A 636 -31.65 -15.40 14.29
CA SER A 636 -32.08 -15.83 12.95
C SER A 636 -30.93 -15.62 11.97
N MET A 637 -30.21 -16.71 11.69
CA MET A 637 -29.41 -16.83 10.47
C MET A 637 -30.33 -17.28 9.33
N VAL A 638 -29.92 -17.13 8.07
CA VAL A 638 -30.58 -17.75 6.88
C VAL A 638 -29.49 -18.07 5.85
N PHE A 639 -29.54 -19.26 5.23
CA PHE A 639 -28.53 -19.72 4.27
C PHE A 639 -29.17 -20.27 2.99
N ASP A 640 -29.00 -19.58 1.86
CA ASP A 640 -29.67 -19.91 0.60
C ASP A 640 -28.77 -20.74 -0.36
N ASN A 641 -29.08 -22.04 -0.50
CA ASN A 641 -28.65 -23.00 -1.55
C ASN A 641 -27.21 -23.56 -1.60
N TYR A 642 -27.08 -24.87 -1.87
CA TYR A 642 -25.91 -25.45 -2.57
C TYR A 642 -26.21 -26.78 -3.31
N ARG A 643 -25.39 -27.15 -4.31
CA ARG A 643 -25.54 -28.37 -5.14
C ARG A 643 -24.43 -29.40 -4.96
N SER A 644 -24.79 -30.65 -5.26
CA SER A 644 -24.00 -31.88 -5.52
C SER A 644 -23.24 -32.59 -4.37
N ASN A 645 -23.84 -33.70 -3.95
CA ASN A 645 -23.22 -35.02 -3.72
C ASN A 645 -22.07 -35.15 -2.70
N ILE A 646 -22.37 -34.90 -1.42
CA ILE A 646 -22.39 -35.89 -0.32
C ILE A 646 -23.05 -35.19 0.88
N GLY A 647 -23.90 -35.91 1.61
CA GLY A 647 -25.02 -35.32 2.36
C GLY A 647 -24.66 -34.21 3.35
N ASN A 648 -25.33 -33.05 3.20
CA ASN A 648 -25.36 -31.94 4.17
C ASN A 648 -26.75 -31.26 4.14
N ARG A 649 -27.34 -31.06 5.33
CA ARG A 649 -28.56 -30.31 5.69
C ARG A 649 -28.33 -28.93 6.28
N VAL A 650 -28.59 -27.81 5.60
CA VAL A 650 -28.66 -26.48 6.26
C VAL A 650 -29.86 -25.71 5.73
N ASP A 651 -30.72 -25.24 6.63
CA ASP A 651 -31.66 -24.13 6.41
C ASP A 651 -32.07 -23.58 7.78
N ILE A 652 -32.26 -22.26 7.92
CA ILE A 652 -32.52 -21.62 9.22
C ILE A 652 -33.58 -20.55 9.09
N ARG A 653 -34.67 -20.68 9.85
CA ARG A 653 -35.52 -19.58 10.34
C ARG A 653 -36.12 -19.94 11.71
N SER A 654 -36.00 -19.00 12.65
CA SER A 654 -36.75 -18.79 13.91
C SER A 654 -37.52 -19.95 14.61
N SER A 655 -37.31 -20.01 15.92
CA SER A 655 -38.29 -20.39 16.97
C SER A 655 -38.71 -21.85 17.20
N LEU A 656 -38.19 -22.87 16.50
CA LEU A 656 -38.16 -24.27 16.98
C LEU A 656 -37.29 -25.16 16.05
N ALA A 657 -36.58 -26.15 16.61
CA ALA A 657 -35.77 -27.18 15.93
C ALA A 657 -34.48 -26.70 15.18
N TRP A 658 -33.31 -27.03 15.75
CA TRP A 658 -32.03 -27.06 15.03
C TRP A 658 -31.93 -28.29 14.11
N LEU A 659 -31.05 -28.26 13.12
CA LEU A 659 -30.52 -29.46 12.45
C LEU A 659 -29.02 -29.26 12.28
N GLY A 660 -28.23 -30.23 12.73
CA GLY A 660 -26.78 -30.19 12.55
C GLY A 660 -26.11 -31.54 12.67
N ASN A 661 -24.89 -31.59 12.14
CA ASN A 661 -24.13 -32.82 11.89
C ASN A 661 -23.82 -33.56 13.21
N PRO A 662 -23.74 -34.90 13.25
CA PRO A 662 -23.75 -35.68 14.50
C PRO A 662 -22.55 -35.54 15.47
N ILE A 663 -21.66 -34.56 15.29
CA ILE A 663 -20.41 -34.42 16.03
C ILE A 663 -20.64 -33.63 17.34
N LEU A 664 -21.54 -34.15 18.17
CA LEU A 664 -21.73 -33.82 19.60
C LEU A 664 -21.34 -35.00 20.51
N SER A 665 -20.93 -36.12 19.92
CA SER A 665 -20.39 -37.27 20.64
C SER A 665 -19.06 -36.92 21.31
N THR A 666 -19.08 -36.79 22.64
CA THR A 666 -17.89 -36.60 23.49
C THR A 666 -17.08 -37.87 23.71
N GLY A 667 -17.36 -38.95 22.96
CA GLY A 667 -16.66 -40.23 23.05
C GLY A 667 -16.61 -41.01 21.74
N ASN A 668 -15.64 -41.94 21.65
CA ASN A 668 -15.34 -42.79 20.49
C ASN A 668 -16.43 -43.82 20.11
N ALA A 669 -17.67 -43.67 20.60
CA ALA A 669 -18.76 -44.56 20.20
C ALA A 669 -19.17 -44.30 18.74
N GLY A 670 -19.66 -45.33 18.06
CA GLY A 670 -20.10 -45.23 16.67
C GLY A 670 -21.34 -44.35 16.51
N LEU A 671 -21.36 -43.55 15.43
CA LEU A 671 -22.56 -42.88 14.93
C LEU A 671 -23.52 -43.83 14.20
N THR A 672 -23.10 -45.09 14.04
CA THR A 672 -23.86 -46.19 13.47
C THR A 672 -23.87 -47.37 14.44
N GLY A 673 -24.88 -48.23 14.31
CA GLY A 673 -24.94 -49.49 15.03
C GLY A 673 -26.02 -50.40 14.47
N THR A 674 -26.16 -51.59 15.06
CA THR A 674 -27.21 -52.53 14.73
C THR A 674 -28.07 -52.83 15.95
N VAL A 675 -29.35 -53.08 15.71
CA VAL A 675 -30.33 -53.47 16.71
C VAL A 675 -31.10 -54.68 16.19
N THR A 676 -31.18 -55.72 17.02
CA THR A 676 -32.08 -56.85 16.80
C THR A 676 -33.29 -56.63 17.70
N LEU A 677 -34.49 -56.71 17.13
CA LEU A 677 -35.72 -56.52 17.91
C LEU A 677 -35.98 -57.74 18.80
N ALA A 678 -36.67 -57.54 19.93
CA ALA A 678 -36.96 -58.63 20.87
C ALA A 678 -38.23 -59.42 20.48
N ASN A 679 -38.20 -60.74 20.67
CA ASN A 679 -39.32 -61.62 20.35
C ASN A 679 -40.58 -61.28 21.19
N GLY A 680 -41.72 -61.14 20.53
CA GLY A 680 -43.00 -60.77 21.12
C GLY A 680 -43.15 -59.28 21.46
N ALA A 681 -42.13 -58.46 21.23
CA ALA A 681 -42.18 -57.03 21.54
C ALA A 681 -42.78 -56.20 20.40
N THR A 682 -43.43 -55.09 20.76
CA THR A 682 -43.84 -53.99 19.86
C THR A 682 -42.95 -52.75 19.99
N GLN A 683 -41.99 -52.79 20.92
CA GLN A 683 -41.00 -51.75 21.14
C GLN A 683 -39.67 -52.38 21.61
N THR A 684 -38.54 -51.85 21.14
CA THR A 684 -37.20 -52.27 21.57
C THR A 684 -36.39 -51.04 21.97
N ASP A 685 -35.81 -51.04 23.18
CA ASP A 685 -34.90 -50.00 23.66
C ASP A 685 -33.48 -50.21 23.12
N VAL A 686 -32.87 -49.16 22.59
CA VAL A 686 -31.51 -49.17 22.05
C VAL A 686 -30.59 -48.35 22.95
N SER A 687 -29.53 -48.99 23.42
CA SER A 687 -28.47 -48.37 24.21
C SER A 687 -27.27 -48.02 23.34
N ASN A 688 -26.97 -46.72 23.22
CA ASN A 688 -25.72 -46.19 22.67
C ASN A 688 -25.45 -44.84 23.35
N ALA A 689 -24.24 -44.64 23.85
CA ALA A 689 -23.84 -43.43 24.57
C ALA A 689 -24.02 -42.13 23.76
N ASN A 690 -23.98 -42.20 22.43
CA ASN A 690 -24.12 -41.05 21.55
C ASN A 690 -25.57 -40.63 21.28
N SER A 691 -26.56 -41.51 21.45
CA SER A 691 -27.96 -41.19 21.14
C SER A 691 -28.75 -40.67 22.35
N VAL A 692 -28.16 -40.59 23.54
CA VAL A 692 -28.82 -39.94 24.68
C VAL A 692 -29.04 -38.46 24.38
N SER A 693 -30.23 -37.95 24.71
CA SER A 693 -30.51 -36.51 24.62
C SER A 693 -29.60 -35.73 25.57
N GLN A 694 -28.54 -35.12 25.04
CA GLN A 694 -27.68 -34.26 25.84
C GLN A 694 -28.45 -33.01 26.27
N ALA A 695 -28.42 -32.74 27.57
CA ALA A 695 -28.79 -31.45 28.12
C ALA A 695 -27.77 -30.41 27.65
N VAL A 696 -28.23 -29.42 26.91
CA VAL A 696 -27.45 -28.24 26.52
C VAL A 696 -28.03 -27.02 27.23
N THR A 697 -27.23 -25.97 27.41
CA THR A 697 -27.70 -24.75 28.09
C THR A 697 -28.91 -24.16 27.35
N GLY A 698 -30.10 -24.31 27.93
CA GLY A 698 -31.37 -23.85 27.35
C GLY A 698 -32.23 -24.91 26.64
N GLY A 699 -31.82 -26.18 26.55
CA GLY A 699 -32.59 -27.21 25.82
C GLY A 699 -32.05 -28.64 25.87
N PHE A 700 -32.60 -29.50 25.01
CA PHE A 700 -32.16 -30.87 24.77
C PHE A 700 -31.94 -31.11 23.27
N ALA A 701 -30.93 -31.89 22.92
CA ALA A 701 -30.67 -32.31 21.55
C ALA A 701 -31.19 -33.74 21.29
N GLU A 702 -32.22 -33.91 20.45
CA GLU A 702 -32.78 -35.20 20.05
C GLU A 702 -32.09 -35.73 18.77
N PRO A 703 -31.41 -36.88 18.76
CA PRO A 703 -30.87 -37.44 17.52
C PRO A 703 -31.96 -37.78 16.49
N LEU A 704 -31.66 -37.49 15.22
CA LEU A 704 -32.41 -37.94 14.05
C LEU A 704 -31.73 -39.20 13.49
N PHE A 705 -32.52 -40.25 13.29
CA PHE A 705 -32.04 -41.57 12.86
C PHE A 705 -32.45 -41.89 11.41
N GLU A 706 -31.49 -42.37 10.64
CA GLU A 706 -31.72 -43.19 9.45
C GLU A 706 -31.74 -44.65 9.89
N ILE A 707 -32.81 -45.38 9.57
CA ILE A 707 -33.01 -46.79 9.93
C ILE A 707 -33.09 -47.62 8.65
N THR A 708 -32.29 -48.68 8.54
CA THR A 708 -32.27 -49.57 7.38
C THR A 708 -32.45 -51.03 7.83
N PRO A 709 -33.44 -51.77 7.29
CA PRO A 709 -33.59 -53.20 7.58
C PRO A 709 -32.47 -54.00 6.91
N LEU A 710 -31.81 -54.87 7.67
CA LEU A 710 -30.67 -55.68 7.20
C LEU A 710 -31.06 -57.10 6.77
N ASN A 711 -32.29 -57.54 7.02
CA ASN A 711 -32.78 -58.84 6.57
C ASN A 711 -34.28 -58.82 6.17
N ALA A 712 -34.73 -59.90 5.53
CA ALA A 712 -36.10 -60.01 5.02
C ALA A 712 -37.17 -59.89 6.12
N ALA A 713 -36.90 -60.39 7.33
CA ALA A 713 -37.80 -60.28 8.46
C ALA A 713 -37.97 -58.81 8.92
N ALA A 714 -36.87 -58.05 8.98
CA ALA A 714 -36.91 -56.61 9.25
C ALA A 714 -37.61 -55.80 8.14
N GLN A 715 -37.48 -56.20 6.87
CA GLN A 715 -38.23 -55.58 5.77
C GLN A 715 -39.73 -55.85 5.87
N ALA A 716 -40.14 -57.06 6.30
CA ALA A 716 -41.53 -57.44 6.45
C ALA A 716 -42.28 -56.68 7.58
N LEU A 717 -41.56 -56.13 8.57
CA LEU A 717 -42.16 -55.29 9.62
C LEU A 717 -42.64 -53.91 9.13
N GLY A 718 -42.21 -53.45 7.94
CA GLY A 718 -42.63 -52.18 7.37
C GLY A 718 -42.10 -50.97 8.13
N VAL A 719 -42.99 -50.02 8.49
CA VAL A 719 -42.61 -48.72 9.04
C VAL A 719 -42.29 -48.81 10.53
N VAL A 720 -41.00 -48.70 10.87
CA VAL A 720 -40.54 -48.54 12.26
C VAL A 720 -40.46 -47.06 12.63
N ARG A 721 -40.95 -46.69 13.82
CA ARG A 721 -40.85 -45.32 14.37
C ARG A 721 -39.79 -45.27 15.47
N CYS A 722 -39.07 -44.17 15.59
CA CYS A 722 -38.12 -43.94 16.70
C CYS A 722 -38.64 -42.82 17.61
N ALA A 723 -38.43 -42.95 18.92
CA ALA A 723 -38.54 -41.83 19.86
C ALA A 723 -37.36 -41.86 20.86
N VAL A 724 -37.06 -40.70 21.46
CA VAL A 724 -35.97 -40.55 22.44
C VAL A 724 -36.59 -40.41 23.83
N PRO A 725 -36.70 -41.49 24.63
CA PRO A 725 -37.20 -41.40 26.00
C PRO A 725 -36.12 -40.79 26.92
N THR A 726 -36.52 -40.22 28.05
CA THR A 726 -35.63 -39.47 28.96
C THR A 726 -34.46 -40.28 29.55
N ASN A 727 -34.53 -41.62 29.51
CA ASN A 727 -33.60 -42.51 30.23
C ASN A 727 -32.88 -43.51 29.30
N PHE A 728 -33.13 -43.50 27.99
CA PHE A 728 -32.46 -44.37 27.02
C PHE A 728 -31.99 -43.56 25.81
N ALA A 729 -31.18 -44.17 24.95
CA ALA A 729 -30.65 -43.48 23.78
C ALA A 729 -31.72 -43.30 22.70
N PHE A 730 -32.44 -44.37 22.34
CA PHE A 730 -33.73 -44.26 21.64
C PHE A 730 -34.51 -45.58 21.76
N ARG A 731 -35.80 -45.50 21.45
CA ARG A 731 -36.72 -46.64 21.39
C ARG A 731 -37.28 -46.76 19.98
N MET A 732 -37.21 -47.97 19.42
CA MET A 732 -37.85 -48.31 18.15
C MET A 732 -39.22 -48.95 18.43
N PHE A 733 -40.26 -48.47 17.76
CA PHE A 733 -41.64 -48.97 17.81
C PHE A 733 -41.98 -49.63 16.48
N HIS A 734 -42.47 -50.86 16.55
CA HIS A 734 -42.64 -51.76 15.41
C HIS A 734 -43.88 -52.65 15.59
N ALA A 735 -44.33 -53.30 14.52
CA ALA A 735 -45.24 -54.43 14.64
C ALA A 735 -44.57 -55.57 15.44
N THR A 736 -45.35 -56.53 15.94
CA THR A 736 -44.84 -57.62 16.79
C THR A 736 -43.67 -58.34 16.14
N ALA A 737 -42.48 -58.21 16.72
CA ALA A 737 -41.25 -58.82 16.22
C ALA A 737 -41.14 -60.28 16.69
N THR A 738 -40.49 -61.12 15.89
CA THR A 738 -40.21 -62.53 16.18
C THR A 738 -38.86 -62.77 16.85
N GLY A 739 -38.05 -61.72 17.01
CA GLY A 739 -36.71 -61.82 17.61
C GLY A 739 -35.59 -62.01 16.58
N THR A 740 -35.90 -61.92 15.30
CA THR A 740 -34.96 -62.18 14.19
C THR A 740 -34.73 -60.94 13.31
N GLU A 741 -35.47 -59.86 13.55
CA GLU A 741 -35.49 -58.66 12.73
C GLU A 741 -34.33 -57.75 13.11
N VAL A 742 -33.38 -57.60 12.18
CA VAL A 742 -32.16 -56.79 12.39
C VAL A 742 -32.23 -55.52 11.57
N PHE A 743 -32.00 -54.37 12.21
CA PHE A 743 -31.87 -53.07 11.58
C PHE A 743 -30.49 -52.50 11.85
N SER A 744 -29.90 -51.80 10.88
CA SER A 744 -28.86 -50.81 11.16
C SER A 744 -29.51 -49.45 11.41
N TYR A 745 -28.95 -48.70 12.34
CA TYR A 745 -29.25 -47.29 12.52
C TYR A 745 -28.02 -46.44 12.24
N ARG A 746 -28.25 -45.20 11.80
CA ARG A 746 -27.26 -44.14 11.69
C ARG A 746 -27.84 -42.86 12.27
N ILE A 747 -27.12 -42.21 13.18
CA ILE A 747 -27.45 -40.83 13.57
C ILE A 747 -27.04 -39.93 12.40
N VAL A 748 -28.00 -39.21 11.82
CA VAL A 748 -27.78 -38.36 10.64
C VAL A 748 -27.82 -36.86 10.96
N ALA A 749 -28.48 -36.47 12.06
CA ALA A 749 -28.45 -35.13 12.62
C ALA A 749 -28.85 -35.16 14.11
N TYR A 750 -28.84 -34.01 14.78
CA TYR A 750 -29.61 -33.78 16.01
C TYR A 750 -30.62 -32.64 15.81
N VAL A 751 -31.69 -32.65 16.60
CA VAL A 751 -32.80 -31.69 16.63
C VAL A 751 -32.90 -31.07 18.01
N PHE A 752 -32.62 -29.77 18.13
CA PHE A 752 -32.62 -29.10 19.43
C PHE A 752 -34.01 -28.57 19.79
N ARG A 753 -34.50 -28.91 20.98
CA ARG A 753 -35.74 -28.38 21.57
C ARG A 753 -35.42 -27.60 22.84
N THR A 754 -36.01 -26.42 22.98
CA THR A 754 -35.94 -25.63 24.22
C THR A 754 -36.88 -26.19 25.29
N THR A 755 -36.58 -25.97 26.57
CA THR A 755 -37.35 -26.51 27.71
C THR A 755 -38.66 -25.78 28.02
N LYS A 756 -39.10 -24.86 27.16
CA LYS A 756 -40.42 -24.21 27.25
C LYS A 756 -41.18 -24.36 25.93
N PRO A 757 -42.39 -24.95 25.93
CA PRO A 757 -43.34 -24.69 24.87
C PRO A 757 -43.78 -23.22 24.93
N ALA A 758 -44.13 -22.66 23.77
CA ALA A 758 -44.87 -21.41 23.64
C ALA A 758 -46.37 -21.70 23.70
#